data_AF-A0A7Y8HZ97-F1
#
_entry.id   AF-A0A7Y8HZ97-F1
#
_cell.length_a   1.000
_cell.length_b   1.000
_cell.length_c   1.000
_cell.angle_alpha   90.00
_cell.angle_beta   90.00
_cell.angle_gamma   90.00
#
_symmetry.space_group_name_H-M   'P 1'
#
loop_
_entity.id
_entity.type
_entity.pdbx_description
1 polymer ?
#
loop_
_entity_poly.entity_id
_entity_poly.type
_entity_poly.pdbx_seq_one_letter_code
_entity_poly.pdbx_strand_id
1 'polypeptide(L)'
;MTTGSALTLLLAPALAVAGASFITAMQAGRGSAAAPARPEGPCDIYAAAGAPCVAAHSTTRALYSSYGGPLYQVLRQSDLKTLDIGVVQPSASPVPDPGGYANAAAQDTFCANTYCWISIIYDQSPKKNHLIQAPRGGFSGPAMGGFNNLPIADMAPVTIMGHKVYGVFIAPGMGLRWNDAKGTAVDDQAEGQYWVINGHHYNNGCCFDYGNAETDSRDDGDGTMETTYFGNATAWYRGVPPGPWIMTDQENNLVGCVNESPNDKYCPNLPVITWRFVTATADGEPHHWRSMGGDAQRGGLKIMFDGPRIKNDRSSYDPMRKQGAILLGNGGDNSVGSQGTFYEGAMTAAGTFPSEETNQRIQANVVAARYDVQRLSIAPASRTAMPPGLQTFEPGSSQETTVTFTNTTGAPVTGLRLSITVPKGWSSGAPAAIQGPVAPGASVSASFKITSGEARFNGDIVGHAAWTANGRERSESTAQKVRNVPAVKINEFRASAGSPANQTDSFIELYNAGSSSVDISGWTLTHHAAQMPSFSAVRIPAGTKLAAKGFYLLGLANSGLAADARAGDSVIHVRSTAGMRAGDTITIGSGADAETRKIASMGTAAGAATTVWQPLPDGPVITVPPGSTNVPVTSVAGFEVGQKIALGYGASYPAVAKTVEKYEVVTVTAVGKPGTQAWLSADAKPGDTNIKVSSTANISVGDKIRLDIDSTGHGIETVTVKSVGTASARSTFNGPLKSNEDPGTGLELTAPLKFHHSSNMPFSVRGTGISFTPAAAHAHSSNEPVLPLGSGVTLDKPLAKNHPVDDVVRDASVTTAGYQGPAEPNQWFGGPALSPGAGAMVLRDASGLVVDSLNYGLLADPWASEGYHGKSGTGEGGCRAPAPGMGGRGFGPPGAAAPAVPSPHRSAGRFPDGADSDSNCGDFLVQAAATLAAAAAAGDNNIKVASVADFSVGQKLMIGTGADAESAVIAAVGTAGATTVRTATAAGATVIPVASAMGFRPGETISIDSGAARETAVVASAAVFGRAGASVTVSAPLARAHERGAQVSGSGITLDAALMKPHAAGTQVGVDIPTPGAPNKYSRAGSR
;
A
#
# COMPACT_ATOMS: atom_id res chain seq x y z
N MET A 1 39.85 -8.50 -38.87
CA MET A 1 40.97 -8.28 -39.81
C MET A 1 42.21 -7.93 -39.00
N THR A 2 43.31 -8.65 -39.25
CA THR A 2 44.74 -8.30 -39.04
C THR A 2 45.19 -7.90 -37.62
N THR A 3 45.83 -8.80 -36.85
CA THR A 3 47.30 -9.07 -36.72
C THR A 3 48.09 -7.93 -36.05
N GLY A 4 49.00 -8.12 -35.08
CA GLY A 4 49.64 -9.34 -34.60
C GLY A 4 50.54 -9.11 -33.37
N SER A 5 51.14 -10.21 -32.91
CA SER A 5 52.11 -10.31 -31.80
C SER A 5 53.53 -10.53 -32.32
N ALA A 6 54.55 -10.02 -31.60
CA ALA A 6 55.87 -10.63 -31.34
C ALA A 6 56.77 -9.59 -30.64
N LEU A 7 57.17 -9.75 -29.37
CA LEU A 7 58.25 -10.61 -28.83
C LEU A 7 59.64 -10.02 -29.04
N THR A 8 60.36 -9.66 -27.96
CA THR A 8 61.76 -10.11 -27.78
C THR A 8 62.24 -10.03 -26.31
N LEU A 9 62.70 -11.19 -25.83
CA LEU A 9 63.56 -11.45 -24.68
C LEU A 9 64.98 -10.89 -24.92
N LEU A 10 65.81 -10.74 -23.87
CA LEU A 10 67.09 -11.49 -23.69
C LEU A 10 67.91 -10.98 -22.48
N LEU A 11 68.21 -11.95 -21.59
CA LEU A 11 69.41 -12.22 -20.77
C LEU A 11 69.87 -11.32 -19.59
N ALA A 12 69.94 -12.00 -18.42
CA ALA A 12 70.85 -11.79 -17.28
C ALA A 12 72.30 -12.25 -17.62
N PRO A 13 73.38 -12.03 -16.80
CA PRO A 13 73.50 -12.53 -15.41
C PRO A 13 74.44 -11.78 -14.40
N ALA A 14 74.30 -12.17 -13.12
CA ALA A 14 75.33 -12.46 -12.09
C ALA A 14 76.26 -11.40 -11.39
N LEU A 15 76.03 -11.31 -10.07
CA LEU A 15 76.94 -11.47 -8.89
C LEU A 15 77.84 -10.35 -8.32
N ALA A 16 77.73 -10.24 -6.98
CA ALA A 16 78.77 -10.11 -5.93
C ALA A 16 78.90 -8.79 -5.12
N VAL A 17 78.23 -8.80 -3.95
CA VAL A 17 78.69 -8.51 -2.55
C VAL A 17 79.86 -7.52 -2.31
N ALA A 18 79.63 -6.46 -1.51
CA ALA A 18 80.24 -6.22 -0.18
C ALA A 18 80.11 -4.75 0.32
N GLY A 19 79.51 -4.60 1.51
CA GLY A 19 79.84 -3.66 2.60
C GLY A 19 80.12 -2.16 2.38
N ALA A 20 79.27 -1.31 2.95
CA ALA A 20 79.70 -0.12 3.71
C ALA A 20 78.54 0.41 4.59
N SER A 21 78.79 0.54 5.88
CA SER A 21 77.90 1.17 6.86
C SER A 21 78.16 2.69 6.94
N PHE A 22 77.11 3.41 7.34
CA PHE A 22 77.01 4.82 7.78
C PHE A 22 76.95 5.91 6.70
N ILE A 23 75.77 6.54 6.53
CA ILE A 23 75.38 7.78 7.23
C ILE A 23 73.85 7.97 7.06
N THR A 24 73.17 8.08 8.19
CA THR A 24 71.80 8.56 8.35
C THR A 24 71.66 9.99 7.83
N ALA A 25 70.82 10.18 6.81
CA ALA A 25 70.22 11.47 6.50
C ALA A 25 68.70 11.32 6.62
N MET A 26 68.13 12.06 7.58
CA MET A 26 66.71 12.15 7.86
C MET A 26 65.95 12.65 6.62
N GLN A 27 65.32 11.73 5.87
CA GLN A 27 64.02 12.04 5.28
C GLN A 27 62.98 11.55 6.28
N ALA A 28 62.49 12.48 7.11
CA ALA A 28 61.22 12.32 7.78
C ALA A 28 60.16 12.18 6.68
N GLY A 29 59.89 10.94 6.28
CA GLY A 29 58.72 10.61 5.48
C GLY A 29 57.51 11.11 6.25
N ARG A 30 56.78 12.07 5.65
CA ARG A 30 55.41 12.36 6.04
C ARG A 30 54.64 11.04 5.87
N GLY A 31 54.49 10.30 6.96
CA GLY A 31 53.59 9.15 6.99
C GLY A 31 52.22 9.68 6.58
N SER A 32 51.71 9.20 5.44
CA SER A 32 50.30 9.37 5.10
C SER A 32 49.51 8.85 6.30
N ALA A 33 48.81 9.73 7.01
CA ALA A 33 47.91 9.29 8.08
C ALA A 33 46.95 8.26 7.48
N ALA A 34 46.96 7.03 8.00
CA ALA A 34 46.05 6.00 7.52
C ALA A 34 44.61 6.37 7.88
N ALA A 35 43.66 6.06 7.00
CA ALA A 35 42.25 6.26 7.32
C ALA A 35 41.88 5.41 8.55
N PRO A 36 41.06 5.92 9.48
CA PRO A 36 40.64 5.14 10.63
C PRO A 36 39.87 3.90 10.16
N ALA A 37 40.14 2.75 10.78
CA ALA A 37 39.42 1.52 10.47
C ALA A 37 37.94 1.66 10.88
N ARG A 38 37.05 1.05 10.10
CA ARG A 38 35.64 0.97 10.47
C ARG A 38 35.48 0.10 11.72
N PRO A 39 34.69 0.53 12.73
CA PRO A 39 34.39 -0.32 13.87
C PRO A 39 33.62 -1.57 13.44
N GLU A 40 33.64 -2.59 14.30
CA GLU A 40 32.79 -3.77 14.17
C GLU A 40 31.32 -3.38 13.99
N GLY A 41 30.64 -4.06 13.07
CA GLY A 41 29.20 -3.92 12.88
C GLY A 41 28.40 -4.96 13.67
N PRO A 42 27.07 -4.83 13.73
CA PRO A 42 26.19 -5.79 14.41
C PRO A 42 26.42 -7.25 13.97
N CYS A 43 26.68 -7.50 12.69
CA CYS A 43 26.89 -8.86 12.21
C CYS A 43 28.29 -9.43 12.51
N ASP A 44 29.29 -8.58 12.78
CA ASP A 44 30.57 -9.03 13.33
C ASP A 44 30.40 -9.53 14.77
N ILE A 45 29.61 -8.80 15.58
CA ILE A 45 29.28 -9.15 16.97
C ILE A 45 28.53 -10.49 17.03
N TYR A 46 27.51 -10.65 16.18
CA TYR A 46 26.75 -11.88 16.07
C TYR A 46 27.63 -13.07 15.63
N ALA A 47 28.50 -12.87 14.63
CA ALA A 47 29.43 -13.91 14.19
C ALA A 47 30.42 -14.32 15.29
N ALA A 48 30.98 -13.36 16.04
CA ALA A 48 31.87 -13.62 17.16
C ALA A 48 31.18 -14.38 18.31
N ALA A 49 29.85 -14.25 18.44
CA ALA A 49 29.03 -14.98 19.39
C ALA A 49 28.55 -16.36 18.89
N GLY A 50 28.96 -16.79 17.69
CA GLY A 50 28.53 -18.07 17.10
C GLY A 50 27.15 -18.05 16.47
N ALA A 51 26.55 -16.87 16.26
CA ALA A 51 25.24 -16.68 15.66
C ALA A 51 25.31 -15.80 14.39
N PRO A 52 26.11 -16.16 13.35
CA PRO A 52 26.37 -15.28 12.22
C PRO A 52 25.09 -14.86 11.48
N CYS A 53 25.05 -13.64 10.96
CA CYS A 53 23.91 -13.18 10.17
C CYS A 53 23.77 -13.95 8.85
N VAL A 54 22.53 -14.29 8.50
CA VAL A 54 22.10 -14.80 7.17
C VAL A 54 21.26 -13.79 6.42
N ALA A 55 20.85 -12.70 7.07
CA ALA A 55 20.28 -11.54 6.43
C ALA A 55 20.69 -10.29 7.19
N ALA A 56 21.12 -9.25 6.50
CA ALA A 56 21.61 -8.01 7.08
C ALA A 56 21.17 -6.83 6.19
N HIS A 57 20.11 -6.13 6.60
CA HIS A 57 19.43 -5.09 5.83
C HIS A 57 19.62 -3.71 6.48
N SER A 58 20.06 -2.72 5.70
CA SER A 58 20.10 -1.33 6.17
C SER A 58 20.19 -0.38 5.00
N THR A 59 19.42 0.71 5.07
CA THR A 59 19.56 1.86 4.16
C THR A 59 20.44 2.97 4.76
N THR A 60 20.90 2.80 6.00
CA THR A 60 21.62 3.84 6.75
C THR A 60 23.11 3.56 6.88
N ARG A 61 23.52 2.31 7.11
CA ARG A 61 24.94 1.96 7.30
C ARG A 61 25.29 0.51 6.97
N ALA A 62 26.59 0.25 6.87
CA ALA A 62 27.14 -1.10 6.85
C ALA A 62 26.96 -1.79 8.22
N LEU A 63 26.55 -3.07 8.19
CA LEU A 63 26.36 -3.94 9.35
C LEU A 63 27.52 -4.90 9.58
N TYR A 64 28.50 -4.90 8.67
CA TYR A 64 29.83 -5.50 8.85
C TYR A 64 30.91 -4.42 8.68
N SER A 65 31.95 -4.50 9.48
CA SER A 65 33.15 -3.66 9.38
C SER A 65 33.78 -3.72 7.98
N SER A 66 33.77 -4.90 7.36
CA SER A 66 34.37 -5.18 6.05
C SER A 66 33.47 -4.89 4.84
N TYR A 67 32.19 -4.56 5.04
CA TYR A 67 31.25 -4.42 3.92
C TYR A 67 31.52 -3.19 3.05
N GLY A 68 31.82 -3.38 1.77
CA GLY A 68 32.03 -2.31 0.80
C GLY A 68 30.99 -2.21 -0.31
N GLY A 69 29.95 -3.05 -0.26
CA GLY A 69 28.94 -3.17 -1.32
C GLY A 69 27.82 -2.12 -1.27
N PRO A 70 26.81 -2.26 -2.15
CA PRO A 70 25.63 -1.41 -2.12
C PRO A 70 24.75 -1.71 -0.90
N LEU A 71 24.14 -0.68 -0.32
CA LEU A 71 23.20 -0.81 0.81
C LEU A 71 21.77 -0.96 0.31
N TYR A 72 21.39 -0.15 -0.68
CA TYR A 72 20.08 -0.19 -1.31
C TYR A 72 20.14 0.38 -2.72
N GLN A 73 19.10 0.14 -3.51
CA GLN A 73 18.93 0.69 -4.85
C GLN A 73 17.79 1.70 -4.86
N VAL A 74 18.00 2.84 -5.52
CA VAL A 74 16.93 3.78 -5.84
C VAL A 74 16.54 3.68 -7.31
N LEU A 75 15.24 3.73 -7.59
CA LEU A 75 14.64 3.78 -8.93
C LEU A 75 14.06 5.16 -9.16
N ARG A 76 14.52 5.86 -10.19
CA ARG A 76 14.12 7.23 -10.49
C ARG A 76 12.89 7.29 -11.37
N GLN A 77 11.88 8.06 -10.93
CA GLN A 77 10.64 8.22 -11.69
C GLN A 77 10.88 8.82 -13.08
N SER A 78 11.71 9.86 -13.23
CA SER A 78 11.81 10.58 -14.52
C SER A 78 12.21 9.71 -15.72
N ASP A 79 13.04 8.68 -15.56
CA ASP A 79 13.54 7.84 -16.65
C ASP A 79 13.64 6.34 -16.34
N LEU A 80 13.14 5.89 -15.17
CA LEU A 80 13.22 4.49 -14.70
C LEU A 80 14.65 3.94 -14.56
N LYS A 81 15.66 4.81 -14.53
CA LYS A 81 17.02 4.38 -14.22
C LYS A 81 17.16 4.08 -12.75
N THR A 82 18.08 3.18 -12.43
CA THR A 82 18.43 2.84 -11.05
C THR A 82 19.82 3.35 -10.68
N LEU A 83 20.04 3.53 -9.39
CA LEU A 83 21.36 3.79 -8.80
C LEU A 83 21.48 3.01 -7.49
N ASP A 84 22.57 2.28 -7.34
CA ASP A 84 22.93 1.65 -6.08
C ASP A 84 23.61 2.66 -5.16
N ILE A 85 23.08 2.82 -3.95
CA ILE A 85 23.65 3.67 -2.92
C ILE A 85 24.60 2.84 -2.08
N GLY A 86 25.90 3.09 -2.26
CA GLY A 86 26.97 2.42 -1.54
C GLY A 86 27.30 3.03 -0.18
N VAL A 87 28.22 2.35 0.50
CA VAL A 87 28.83 2.79 1.75
C VAL A 87 29.92 3.84 1.47
N VAL A 88 29.90 4.94 2.23
CA VAL A 88 31.00 5.91 2.20
C VAL A 88 32.27 5.26 2.74
N GLN A 89 33.36 5.35 1.98
CA GLN A 89 34.64 4.72 2.31
C GLN A 89 35.38 5.51 3.39
N PRO A 90 36.20 4.83 4.22
CA PRO A 90 37.07 5.51 5.17
C PRO A 90 37.98 6.53 4.49
N SER A 91 38.19 7.69 5.11
CA SER A 91 39.11 8.72 4.64
C SER A 91 39.98 9.24 5.77
N ALA A 92 41.26 9.52 5.48
CA ALA A 92 42.16 10.18 6.42
C ALA A 92 42.11 11.73 6.32
N SER A 93 41.53 12.25 5.25
CA SER A 93 41.62 13.66 4.85
C SER A 93 40.31 14.14 4.23
N PRO A 94 39.90 15.41 4.44
CA PRO A 94 40.53 16.43 5.30
C PRO A 94 40.32 16.20 6.80
N VAL A 95 39.46 15.23 7.16
CA VAL A 95 39.20 14.79 8.51
C VAL A 95 39.22 13.27 8.52
N PRO A 96 39.88 12.63 9.51
CA PRO A 96 39.71 11.20 9.73
C PRO A 96 38.23 10.85 9.90
N ASP A 97 37.72 10.04 8.99
CA ASP A 97 36.33 9.59 8.92
C ASP A 97 36.36 8.08 8.65
N PRO A 98 35.83 7.23 9.55
CA PRO A 98 35.80 5.78 9.35
C PRO A 98 34.81 5.34 8.26
N GLY A 99 34.00 6.25 7.72
CA GLY A 99 32.96 5.94 6.75
C GLY A 99 31.91 5.01 7.34
N GLY A 100 31.34 4.13 6.51
CA GLY A 100 30.40 3.11 6.98
C GLY A 100 28.92 3.50 6.91
N TYR A 101 28.58 4.77 6.69
CA TYR A 101 27.21 5.23 6.45
C TYR A 101 26.88 5.30 4.95
N ALA A 102 25.59 5.38 4.62
CA ALA A 102 25.10 5.49 3.25
C ALA A 102 25.47 6.82 2.58
N ASN A 103 25.77 6.77 1.27
CA ASN A 103 26.06 7.96 0.48
C ASN A 103 24.77 8.73 0.08
N ALA A 104 24.16 9.43 1.03
CA ALA A 104 22.94 10.22 0.78
C ALA A 104 23.12 11.30 -0.29
N ALA A 105 24.32 11.87 -0.44
CA ALA A 105 24.59 12.88 -1.47
C ALA A 105 24.47 12.32 -2.90
N ALA A 106 24.81 11.03 -3.10
CA ALA A 106 24.60 10.35 -4.38
C ALA A 106 23.11 10.18 -4.68
N GLN A 107 22.29 9.81 -3.68
CA GLN A 107 20.85 9.76 -3.81
C GLN A 107 20.27 11.14 -4.15
N ASP A 108 20.63 12.17 -3.38
CA ASP A 108 20.13 13.55 -3.58
C ASP A 108 20.43 14.04 -5.01
N THR A 109 21.63 13.78 -5.51
CA THR A 109 22.04 14.15 -6.88
C THR A 109 21.25 13.36 -7.93
N PHE A 110 21.07 12.06 -7.72
CA PHE A 110 20.37 11.20 -8.67
C PHE A 110 18.88 11.54 -8.78
N CYS A 111 18.26 11.84 -7.64
CA CYS A 111 16.83 12.09 -7.48
C CYS A 111 16.43 13.57 -7.63
N ALA A 112 17.37 14.46 -7.94
CA ALA A 112 17.10 15.88 -8.12
C ALA A 112 16.01 16.14 -9.17
N ASN A 113 15.05 17.01 -8.82
CA ASN A 113 13.90 17.42 -9.63
C ASN A 113 12.95 16.28 -10.03
N THR A 114 12.96 15.16 -9.31
CA THR A 114 12.04 14.04 -9.53
C THR A 114 11.85 13.22 -8.26
N TYR A 115 11.04 12.16 -8.32
CA TYR A 115 10.85 11.23 -7.21
C TYR A 115 11.72 9.98 -7.41
N CYS A 116 12.10 9.35 -6.31
CA CYS A 116 12.78 8.07 -6.30
C CYS A 116 12.10 7.11 -5.35
N TRP A 117 12.08 5.83 -5.71
CA TRP A 117 11.67 4.73 -4.85
C TRP A 117 12.87 3.92 -4.40
N ILE A 118 12.81 3.34 -3.20
CA ILE A 118 13.75 2.30 -2.76
C ILE A 118 13.27 0.98 -3.36
N SER A 119 13.93 0.48 -4.41
CA SER A 119 13.52 -0.73 -5.14
C SER A 119 14.09 -2.02 -4.55
N ILE A 120 15.28 -1.94 -3.96
CA ILE A 120 15.98 -3.07 -3.35
C ILE A 120 16.64 -2.60 -2.06
N ILE A 121 16.51 -3.36 -0.98
CA ILE A 121 17.40 -3.27 0.18
C ILE A 121 18.32 -4.49 0.14
N TYR A 122 19.61 -4.25 -0.06
CA TYR A 122 20.57 -5.32 -0.23
C TYR A 122 20.89 -5.97 1.10
N ASP A 123 20.68 -7.28 1.18
CA ASP A 123 21.34 -8.13 2.16
C ASP A 123 22.88 -8.06 2.03
N GLN A 124 23.51 -7.53 3.06
CA GLN A 124 24.96 -7.37 3.18
C GLN A 124 25.66 -8.70 3.49
N SER A 125 24.91 -9.70 3.98
CA SER A 125 25.46 -11.02 4.27
C SER A 125 25.92 -11.75 2.99
N PRO A 126 26.66 -12.86 3.13
CA PRO A 126 26.99 -13.74 2.02
C PRO A 126 25.78 -14.40 1.34
N LYS A 127 24.59 -14.42 1.98
CA LYS A 127 23.41 -15.15 1.49
C LYS A 127 22.64 -14.43 0.39
N LYS A 128 22.73 -13.09 0.34
CA LYS A 128 22.09 -12.24 -0.67
C LYS A 128 20.56 -12.34 -0.67
N ASN A 129 19.98 -12.44 0.53
CA ASN A 129 18.54 -12.44 0.77
C ASN A 129 17.93 -11.03 0.62
N HIS A 130 18.12 -10.39 -0.53
CA HIS A 130 17.74 -8.99 -0.77
C HIS A 130 16.23 -8.77 -0.68
N LEU A 131 15.80 -7.72 0.03
CA LEU A 131 14.38 -7.34 0.06
C LEU A 131 14.01 -6.54 -1.18
N ILE A 132 12.95 -6.96 -1.86
CA ILE A 132 12.42 -6.37 -3.09
C ILE A 132 10.93 -6.08 -2.95
N GLN A 133 10.29 -5.55 -3.98
CA GLN A 133 8.85 -5.26 -3.96
C GLN A 133 8.04 -6.50 -3.56
N ALA A 134 7.24 -6.36 -2.49
CA ALA A 134 6.45 -7.48 -1.98
C ALA A 134 5.33 -7.88 -2.96
N PRO A 135 5.23 -9.19 -3.29
CA PRO A 135 4.23 -9.72 -4.21
C PRO A 135 2.83 -9.75 -3.60
N ARG A 136 1.81 -10.00 -4.43
CA ARG A 136 0.44 -10.23 -3.93
C ARG A 136 0.42 -11.48 -3.05
N GLY A 137 -0.27 -11.42 -1.92
CA GLY A 137 -0.40 -12.52 -0.97
C GLY A 137 -1.85 -12.92 -0.68
N GLY A 138 -2.13 -13.24 0.59
CA GLY A 138 -3.50 -13.32 1.13
C GLY A 138 -4.24 -11.99 0.98
N PHE A 139 -3.51 -10.88 1.17
CA PHE A 139 -3.94 -9.53 0.85
C PHE A 139 -3.19 -8.96 -0.35
N SER A 140 -3.84 -8.01 -1.04
CA SER A 140 -3.28 -7.32 -2.20
C SER A 140 -2.88 -5.90 -1.82
N GLY A 141 -1.66 -5.52 -2.18
CA GLY A 141 -1.24 -4.13 -2.15
C GLY A 141 -1.94 -3.28 -3.21
N PRO A 142 -1.73 -1.96 -3.19
CA PRO A 142 -2.38 -1.02 -4.09
C PRO A 142 -1.70 -0.89 -5.47
N ALA A 143 -0.45 -1.35 -5.61
CA ALA A 143 0.26 -1.30 -6.89
C ALA A 143 -0.29 -2.33 -7.88
N MET A 144 0.10 -2.21 -9.15
CA MET A 144 -0.43 -3.01 -10.25
C MET A 144 -0.51 -4.52 -9.94
N GLY A 145 -1.66 -5.13 -10.20
CA GLY A 145 -2.00 -6.52 -9.95
C GLY A 145 -1.80 -7.04 -8.52
N GLY A 146 -1.73 -6.15 -7.54
CA GLY A 146 -1.73 -6.48 -6.12
C GLY A 146 -0.36 -6.49 -5.46
N PHE A 147 0.69 -6.04 -6.15
CA PHE A 147 1.98 -5.74 -5.51
C PHE A 147 1.81 -4.63 -4.45
N ASN A 148 2.70 -4.62 -3.46
CA ASN A 148 2.80 -3.48 -2.56
C ASN A 148 3.53 -2.33 -3.24
N ASN A 149 3.28 -1.10 -2.78
CA ASN A 149 4.05 0.06 -3.20
C ASN A 149 5.48 0.00 -2.66
N LEU A 150 6.41 0.51 -3.46
CA LEU A 150 7.77 0.75 -2.99
C LEU A 150 7.83 2.04 -2.12
N PRO A 151 8.70 2.07 -1.09
CA PRO A 151 8.94 3.26 -0.28
C PRO A 151 9.53 4.42 -1.09
N ILE A 152 9.09 5.65 -0.85
CA ILE A 152 9.70 6.87 -1.43
C ILE A 152 11.00 7.20 -0.67
N ALA A 153 12.08 7.43 -1.42
CA ALA A 153 13.45 7.37 -0.90
C ALA A 153 13.85 8.52 0.04
N ASP A 154 13.13 9.64 0.05
CA ASP A 154 13.47 10.85 0.82
C ASP A 154 12.50 11.15 1.98
N MET A 155 11.57 10.23 2.31
CA MET A 155 10.54 10.44 3.33
C MET A 155 10.99 10.17 4.78
N ALA A 156 12.16 9.56 4.99
CA ALA A 156 12.69 9.28 6.34
C ALA A 156 14.15 9.76 6.54
N PRO A 157 14.44 11.06 6.32
CA PRO A 157 15.77 11.60 6.54
C PRO A 157 16.13 11.59 8.03
N VAL A 158 17.33 11.14 8.36
CA VAL A 158 17.90 11.15 9.71
C VAL A 158 19.40 11.41 9.64
N THR A 159 20.05 11.47 10.80
CA THR A 159 21.52 11.47 10.86
C THR A 159 22.04 10.26 11.64
N ILE A 160 23.16 9.71 11.18
CA ILE A 160 23.90 8.62 11.83
C ILE A 160 25.39 8.96 11.75
N MET A 161 26.13 8.75 12.83
CA MET A 161 27.55 9.14 12.94
C MET A 161 27.82 10.61 12.56
N GLY A 162 26.80 11.48 12.64
CA GLY A 162 26.88 12.88 12.21
C GLY A 162 26.66 13.12 10.72
N HIS A 163 26.25 12.13 9.93
CA HIS A 163 26.02 12.24 8.49
C HIS A 163 24.56 11.99 8.12
N LYS A 164 24.07 12.71 7.10
CA LYS A 164 22.72 12.54 6.56
C LYS A 164 22.59 11.16 5.91
N VAL A 165 21.51 10.45 6.23
CA VAL A 165 21.10 9.17 5.63
C VAL A 165 19.58 9.10 5.54
N TYR A 166 19.06 8.10 4.83
CA TYR A 166 17.62 7.89 4.65
C TYR A 166 17.19 6.52 5.18
N GLY A 167 16.19 6.51 6.06
CA GLY A 167 15.46 5.30 6.43
C GLY A 167 14.45 4.89 5.36
N VAL A 168 13.70 3.83 5.66
CA VAL A 168 12.63 3.29 4.81
C VAL A 168 11.29 3.68 5.44
N PHE A 169 10.60 4.65 4.83
CA PHE A 169 9.28 5.08 5.27
C PHE A 169 8.20 4.18 4.68
N ILE A 170 7.49 3.43 5.54
CA ILE A 170 6.36 2.56 5.17
C ILE A 170 5.07 3.28 5.51
N ALA A 171 4.28 3.62 4.49
CA ALA A 171 2.88 3.99 4.63
C ALA A 171 1.99 2.75 4.36
N PRO A 172 0.70 2.76 4.75
CA PRO A 172 -0.19 1.64 4.42
C PRO A 172 -0.23 1.38 2.92
N GLY A 173 -0.11 0.11 2.54
CA GLY A 173 0.06 -0.33 1.16
C GLY A 173 1.51 -0.49 0.70
N MET A 174 2.51 -0.05 1.47
CA MET A 174 3.94 -0.25 1.16
C MET A 174 4.50 -1.48 1.86
N GLY A 175 5.49 -2.13 1.25
CA GLY A 175 6.10 -3.33 1.80
C GLY A 175 7.21 -3.92 0.94
N LEU A 176 8.14 -4.62 1.58
CA LEU A 176 9.24 -5.32 0.91
C LEU A 176 9.34 -6.77 1.42
N ARG A 177 9.81 -7.69 0.56
CA ARG A 177 9.86 -9.12 0.89
C ARG A 177 10.95 -9.85 0.09
N TRP A 178 11.38 -10.99 0.61
CA TRP A 178 12.17 -12.00 -0.08
C TRP A 178 11.68 -13.41 0.32
N ASN A 179 11.01 -14.09 -0.60
CA ASN A 179 10.35 -15.38 -0.35
C ASN A 179 11.25 -16.60 -0.54
N ASP A 180 12.37 -16.46 -1.26
CA ASP A 180 13.32 -17.55 -1.54
C ASP A 180 14.63 -17.35 -0.77
N ALA A 181 14.50 -17.18 0.55
CA ALA A 181 15.63 -16.90 1.42
C ALA A 181 16.54 -18.11 1.59
N LYS A 182 17.79 -17.84 1.99
CA LYS A 182 18.83 -18.84 2.18
C LYS A 182 19.42 -18.77 3.58
N GLY A 183 19.45 -19.89 4.28
CA GLY A 183 20.05 -20.06 5.60
C GLY A 183 19.25 -19.50 6.78
N THR A 184 18.07 -18.93 6.53
CA THR A 184 17.10 -18.53 7.56
C THR A 184 16.51 -19.76 8.25
N ALA A 185 16.10 -19.63 9.52
CA ALA A 185 15.53 -20.75 10.25
C ALA A 185 14.21 -21.21 9.62
N VAL A 186 14.01 -22.52 9.60
CA VAL A 186 12.74 -23.16 9.22
C VAL A 186 12.29 -24.08 10.35
N ASP A 187 11.01 -24.44 10.34
CA ASP A 187 10.37 -25.23 11.39
C ASP A 187 10.63 -24.65 12.79
N ASP A 188 11.10 -25.49 13.71
CA ASP A 188 11.37 -25.14 15.10
C ASP A 188 12.84 -24.75 15.34
N GLN A 189 13.61 -24.56 14.26
CA GLN A 189 15.01 -24.15 14.39
C GLN A 189 15.12 -22.81 15.13
N ALA A 190 16.15 -22.69 15.95
CA ALA A 190 16.41 -21.44 16.65
C ALA A 190 16.86 -20.33 15.69
N GLU A 191 16.44 -19.10 15.96
CA GLU A 191 16.92 -17.88 15.31
C GLU A 191 16.93 -16.69 16.26
N GLY A 192 17.65 -15.65 15.88
CA GLY A 192 17.56 -14.33 16.48
C GLY A 192 17.48 -13.25 15.42
N GLN A 193 16.84 -12.15 15.77
CA GLN A 193 16.66 -11.01 14.88
C GLN A 193 16.59 -9.72 15.67
N TYR A 194 17.08 -8.65 15.04
CA TYR A 194 16.96 -7.30 15.57
C TYR A 194 16.62 -6.30 14.47
N TRP A 195 16.07 -5.17 14.89
CA TRP A 195 15.88 -4.01 14.03
C TRP A 195 15.96 -2.69 14.82
N VAL A 196 16.15 -1.60 14.08
CA VAL A 196 16.08 -0.22 14.54
C VAL A 196 15.02 0.52 13.74
N ILE A 197 14.06 1.12 14.44
CA ILE A 197 12.86 1.74 13.86
C ILE A 197 12.54 3.12 14.46
N ASN A 198 11.59 3.83 13.85
CA ASN A 198 11.00 5.05 14.40
C ASN A 198 9.85 4.73 15.36
N GLY A 199 10.06 4.88 16.66
CA GLY A 199 9.01 4.63 17.66
C GLY A 199 7.85 5.62 17.63
N HIS A 200 7.96 6.72 16.87
CA HIS A 200 6.90 7.72 16.68
C HIS A 200 6.22 7.61 15.32
N HIS A 201 6.50 6.58 14.52
CA HIS A 201 5.77 6.28 13.28
C HIS A 201 5.18 4.87 13.37
N TYR A 202 3.87 4.80 13.64
CA TYR A 202 3.14 3.54 13.82
C TYR A 202 1.63 3.75 13.66
N ASN A 203 0.88 2.67 13.48
CA ASN A 203 -0.57 2.64 13.64
C ASN A 203 -1.02 1.28 14.22
N ASN A 204 -2.33 1.00 14.12
CA ASN A 204 -2.95 -0.24 14.58
C ASN A 204 -3.34 -1.20 13.43
N GLY A 205 -2.87 -0.93 12.21
CA GLY A 205 -3.14 -1.79 11.06
C GLY A 205 -2.15 -2.96 10.99
N CYS A 206 -2.60 -4.10 10.47
CA CYS A 206 -1.74 -5.27 10.34
C CYS A 206 -0.88 -5.21 9.06
N CYS A 207 0.42 -5.51 9.14
CA CYS A 207 1.25 -5.56 10.36
C CYS A 207 2.61 -4.90 10.08
N PHE A 208 3.21 -4.17 11.02
CA PHE A 208 4.51 -3.51 10.79
C PHE A 208 5.60 -4.39 11.39
N ASP A 209 6.14 -5.24 10.53
CA ASP A 209 6.97 -6.36 10.93
C ASP A 209 8.33 -6.36 10.22
N TYR A 210 9.29 -7.06 10.81
CA TYR A 210 10.52 -7.47 10.17
C TYR A 210 10.96 -8.83 10.70
N GLY A 211 11.17 -9.82 9.81
CA GLY A 211 11.62 -11.14 10.23
C GLY A 211 11.15 -12.30 9.36
N ASN A 212 11.12 -13.48 9.99
CA ASN A 212 10.79 -14.78 9.40
C ASN A 212 9.29 -14.89 9.08
N ALA A 213 8.95 -15.33 7.87
CA ALA A 213 7.58 -15.47 7.40
C ALA A 213 7.39 -16.61 6.38
N GLU A 214 6.16 -16.72 5.87
CA GLU A 214 5.75 -17.68 4.85
C GLU A 214 6.37 -17.39 3.48
N THR A 215 6.63 -18.45 2.73
CA THR A 215 7.29 -18.33 1.42
C THR A 215 6.33 -17.95 0.29
N ASP A 216 5.02 -18.01 0.54
CA ASP A 216 3.99 -17.80 -0.48
C ASP A 216 3.14 -16.53 -0.24
N SER A 217 3.50 -15.79 0.81
CA SER A 217 2.83 -14.55 1.24
C SER A 217 1.36 -14.76 1.64
N ARG A 218 1.00 -15.94 2.13
CA ARG A 218 -0.33 -16.25 2.70
C ARG A 218 -0.18 -16.70 4.15
N ASP A 219 -1.30 -16.68 4.86
CA ASP A 219 -1.41 -17.27 6.20
C ASP A 219 -1.47 -18.80 6.05
N ASP A 220 -0.36 -19.44 6.42
CA ASP A 220 -0.21 -20.89 6.42
C ASP A 220 -0.43 -21.50 7.82
N GLY A 221 -0.99 -20.73 8.75
CA GLY A 221 -1.46 -21.13 10.07
C GLY A 221 -0.50 -20.81 11.23
N ASP A 222 -0.97 -21.03 12.46
CA ASP A 222 -0.20 -20.80 13.69
C ASP A 222 1.27 -21.29 13.61
N GLY A 223 2.22 -20.41 13.96
CA GLY A 223 3.64 -20.75 14.12
C GLY A 223 4.47 -20.74 12.83
N THR A 224 3.91 -20.31 11.69
CA THR A 224 4.63 -20.21 10.40
C THR A 224 5.45 -18.92 10.24
N MET A 225 5.23 -17.93 11.11
CA MET A 225 6.04 -16.71 11.22
C MET A 225 6.80 -16.66 12.55
N GLU A 226 7.86 -15.86 12.56
CA GLU A 226 8.51 -15.38 13.78
C GLU A 226 9.18 -14.03 13.45
N THR A 227 8.45 -12.93 13.63
CA THR A 227 8.93 -11.57 13.29
C THR A 227 9.09 -10.71 14.54
N THR A 228 9.87 -9.63 14.42
CA THR A 228 9.68 -8.45 15.27
C THR A 228 8.46 -7.66 14.81
N TYR A 229 7.62 -7.19 15.73
CA TYR A 229 6.48 -6.29 15.46
C TYR A 229 6.59 -5.00 16.29
N PHE A 230 6.16 -3.88 15.71
CA PHE A 230 5.97 -2.63 16.45
C PHE A 230 4.69 -1.89 16.03
N GLY A 231 3.84 -1.58 16.99
CA GLY A 231 2.63 -0.80 16.74
C GLY A 231 1.63 -0.87 17.88
N ASN A 232 0.38 -0.48 17.62
CA ASN A 232 -0.66 -0.46 18.64
C ASN A 232 -1.95 -1.21 18.24
N ALA A 233 -1.84 -2.22 17.39
CA ALA A 233 -2.91 -3.16 17.08
C ALA A 233 -3.45 -3.85 18.34
N THR A 234 -4.78 -3.99 18.43
CA THR A 234 -5.47 -4.57 19.59
C THR A 234 -6.34 -5.78 19.22
N ALA A 235 -6.21 -6.29 18.00
CA ALA A 235 -6.97 -7.45 17.53
C ALA A 235 -6.44 -8.77 18.14
N TRP A 236 -5.17 -8.80 18.54
CA TRP A 236 -4.49 -9.94 19.17
C TRP A 236 -4.06 -9.60 20.61
N TYR A 237 -2.87 -10.03 21.04
CA TYR A 237 -2.32 -9.56 22.31
C TYR A 237 -2.07 -8.06 22.28
N ARG A 238 -2.25 -7.42 23.44
CA ARG A 238 -2.06 -5.99 23.61
C ARG A 238 -1.57 -5.67 25.01
N GLY A 239 -0.75 -4.64 25.12
CA GLY A 239 -0.36 -4.06 26.40
C GLY A 239 -1.36 -3.01 26.91
N VAL A 240 -0.87 -2.17 27.82
CA VAL A 240 -1.64 -1.03 28.35
C VAL A 240 -1.86 0.02 27.24
N PRO A 241 -3.11 0.47 26.96
CA PRO A 241 -3.36 1.55 26.03
C PRO A 241 -2.63 2.85 26.41
N PRO A 242 -2.22 3.69 25.45
CA PRO A 242 -2.53 3.62 24.02
C PRO A 242 -1.54 2.80 23.16
N GLY A 243 -0.54 2.13 23.75
CA GLY A 243 0.63 1.63 23.01
C GLY A 243 1.54 2.78 22.53
N PRO A 244 2.47 2.53 21.59
CA PRO A 244 2.74 1.26 20.92
C PRO A 244 3.54 0.29 21.79
N TRP A 245 3.63 -0.96 21.33
CA TRP A 245 4.34 -2.05 22.02
C TRP A 245 5.32 -2.74 21.07
N ILE A 246 6.38 -3.28 21.64
CA ILE A 246 7.27 -4.25 20.98
C ILE A 246 6.69 -5.63 21.23
N MET A 247 6.40 -6.37 20.16
CA MET A 247 5.87 -7.74 20.22
C MET A 247 6.56 -8.59 19.16
N THR A 248 6.16 -9.85 19.06
CA THR A 248 6.50 -10.72 17.92
C THR A 248 5.22 -11.13 17.20
N ASP A 249 5.26 -11.20 15.86
CA ASP A 249 4.23 -11.92 15.10
C ASP A 249 4.65 -13.38 14.96
N GLN A 250 3.80 -14.29 15.42
CA GLN A 250 3.98 -15.74 15.27
C GLN A 250 2.95 -16.37 14.32
N GLU A 251 2.34 -15.55 13.46
CA GLU A 251 1.15 -15.84 12.64
C GLU A 251 -0.08 -16.09 13.50
N ASN A 252 -1.21 -15.48 13.08
CA ASN A 252 -2.49 -15.48 13.78
C ASN A 252 -2.45 -14.87 15.20
N ASN A 253 -1.29 -14.42 15.71
CA ASN A 253 -1.11 -13.69 16.96
C ASN A 253 0.13 -12.79 16.93
N LEU A 254 -0.10 -11.48 17.06
CA LEU A 254 0.88 -10.57 17.64
C LEU A 254 0.93 -10.82 19.15
N VAL A 255 2.09 -11.18 19.70
CA VAL A 255 2.25 -11.61 21.09
C VAL A 255 3.34 -10.84 21.85
N GLY A 256 2.97 -10.34 23.03
CA GLY A 256 3.90 -9.68 23.98
C GLY A 256 3.90 -10.30 25.37
N CYS A 257 3.13 -11.38 25.58
CA CYS A 257 3.09 -12.19 26.80
C CYS A 257 2.38 -13.51 26.53
N VAL A 258 2.55 -14.51 27.39
CA VAL A 258 1.75 -15.74 27.37
C VAL A 258 0.89 -15.82 28.63
N ASN A 259 -0.42 -15.89 28.42
CA ASN A 259 -1.41 -16.04 29.49
C ASN A 259 -1.88 -17.50 29.60
N GLU A 260 -2.37 -17.89 30.78
CA GLU A 260 -2.90 -19.25 30.99
C GLU A 260 -4.16 -19.53 30.15
N SER A 261 -5.05 -18.53 30.03
CA SER A 261 -6.20 -18.65 29.13
C SER A 261 -5.80 -18.18 27.72
N PRO A 262 -6.02 -19.00 26.67
CA PRO A 262 -5.75 -18.59 25.29
C PRO A 262 -6.67 -17.44 24.81
N ASN A 263 -7.78 -17.21 25.50
CA ASN A 263 -8.73 -16.14 25.20
C ASN A 263 -8.36 -14.81 25.89
N ASP A 264 -7.48 -14.84 26.90
CA ASP A 264 -6.97 -13.63 27.51
C ASP A 264 -5.77 -13.12 26.73
N LYS A 265 -5.98 -12.00 26.02
CA LYS A 265 -4.99 -11.35 25.17
C LYS A 265 -4.38 -10.11 25.83
N TYR A 266 -4.68 -9.83 27.10
CA TYR A 266 -4.16 -8.64 27.76
C TYR A 266 -2.81 -8.92 28.44
N CYS A 267 -1.81 -8.09 28.15
CA CYS A 267 -0.45 -8.16 28.70
C CYS A 267 -0.21 -6.98 29.65
N PRO A 268 -0.54 -7.09 30.95
CA PRO A 268 -0.49 -5.96 31.88
C PRO A 268 0.91 -5.39 32.09
N ASN A 269 1.95 -6.20 31.89
CA ASN A 269 3.35 -5.82 32.11
C ASN A 269 4.07 -5.39 30.83
N LEU A 270 3.39 -5.40 29.67
CA LEU A 270 4.00 -5.02 28.40
C LEU A 270 4.16 -3.48 28.33
N PRO A 271 5.39 -2.95 28.28
CA PRO A 271 5.63 -1.51 28.38
C PRO A 271 5.14 -0.72 27.16
N VAL A 272 4.64 0.49 27.39
CA VAL A 272 4.40 1.49 26.34
C VAL A 272 5.72 2.14 25.93
N ILE A 273 6.02 2.13 24.64
CA ILE A 273 7.28 2.65 24.10
C ILE A 273 7.13 4.12 23.70
N THR A 274 8.07 4.96 24.16
CA THR A 274 8.04 6.42 23.93
C THR A 274 9.27 6.97 23.19
N TRP A 275 10.25 6.11 22.88
CA TRP A 275 11.50 6.51 22.23
C TRP A 275 11.31 6.86 20.76
N ARG A 276 12.04 7.87 20.27
CA ARG A 276 12.03 8.25 18.85
C ARG A 276 12.73 7.21 17.98
N PHE A 277 13.82 6.63 18.48
CA PHE A 277 14.53 5.54 17.83
C PHE A 277 14.50 4.33 18.76
N VAL A 278 13.98 3.22 18.26
CA VAL A 278 13.76 2.00 19.06
C VAL A 278 14.65 0.91 18.48
N THR A 279 15.46 0.28 19.34
CA THR A 279 16.05 -1.03 19.05
C THR A 279 15.15 -2.10 19.64
N ALA A 280 14.80 -3.12 18.87
CA ALA A 280 14.08 -4.27 19.39
C ALA A 280 14.63 -5.58 18.83
N THR A 281 14.49 -6.65 19.61
CA THR A 281 14.88 -8.01 19.23
C THR A 281 13.73 -8.99 19.40
N ALA A 282 13.72 -10.04 18.60
CA ALA A 282 12.92 -11.23 18.80
C ALA A 282 13.82 -12.45 18.57
N ASP A 283 13.96 -13.31 19.55
CA ASP A 283 14.77 -14.52 19.48
C ASP A 283 13.84 -15.70 19.79
N GLY A 284 13.94 -16.76 19.00
CA GLY A 284 13.11 -17.95 19.15
C GLY A 284 13.95 -19.22 19.14
N GLU A 285 13.60 -20.17 19.98
CA GLU A 285 14.14 -21.53 19.97
C GLU A 285 13.02 -22.54 20.29
N PRO A 286 13.27 -23.86 20.22
CA PRO A 286 12.27 -24.85 20.62
C PRO A 286 11.68 -24.55 21.99
N HIS A 287 10.34 -24.55 22.07
CA HIS A 287 9.57 -24.30 23.30
C HIS A 287 9.70 -22.90 23.94
N HIS A 288 10.53 -22.01 23.41
CA HIS A 288 10.91 -20.75 24.08
C HIS A 288 11.08 -19.58 23.10
N TRP A 289 10.76 -18.37 23.55
CA TRP A 289 11.13 -17.15 22.83
C TRP A 289 11.37 -15.98 23.79
N ARG A 290 12.14 -15.01 23.31
CA ARG A 290 12.48 -13.78 24.04
C ARG A 290 12.35 -12.57 23.13
N SER A 291 11.84 -11.48 23.68
CA SER A 291 11.90 -10.15 23.04
C SER A 291 12.51 -9.13 23.97
N MET A 292 13.31 -8.22 23.40
CA MET A 292 13.95 -7.14 24.13
C MET A 292 13.74 -5.80 23.42
N GLY A 293 13.80 -4.70 24.16
CA GLY A 293 13.59 -3.35 23.63
C GLY A 293 14.36 -2.26 24.37
N GLY A 294 14.84 -1.24 23.64
CA GLY A 294 15.57 -0.11 24.21
C GLY A 294 15.60 1.13 23.32
N ASP A 295 16.04 2.26 23.89
CA ASP A 295 16.28 3.50 23.16
C ASP A 295 17.56 3.35 22.32
N ALA A 296 17.44 3.39 20.99
CA ALA A 296 18.59 3.25 20.10
C ALA A 296 19.62 4.39 20.24
N GLN A 297 19.30 5.45 20.98
CA GLN A 297 20.22 6.57 21.24
C GLN A 297 21.01 6.41 22.55
N ARG A 298 20.56 5.58 23.51
CA ARG A 298 21.22 5.45 24.83
C ARG A 298 20.79 4.21 25.62
N GLY A 299 21.62 3.80 26.58
CA GLY A 299 21.27 2.76 27.55
C GLY A 299 21.23 1.34 26.96
N GLY A 300 20.82 0.38 27.79
CA GLY A 300 20.70 -1.04 27.40
C GLY A 300 19.28 -1.44 27.03
N LEU A 301 19.15 -2.65 26.49
CA LEU A 301 17.85 -3.28 26.23
C LEU A 301 17.22 -3.76 27.54
N LYS A 302 15.90 -3.81 27.56
CA LYS A 302 15.09 -4.44 28.61
C LYS A 302 14.33 -5.63 28.03
N ILE A 303 14.15 -6.67 28.81
CA ILE A 303 13.26 -7.78 28.45
C ILE A 303 11.82 -7.26 28.37
N MET A 304 11.18 -7.47 27.22
CA MET A 304 9.75 -7.25 27.03
C MET A 304 8.97 -8.52 27.41
N PHE A 305 9.48 -9.68 26.95
CA PHE A 305 9.01 -11.01 27.33
C PHE A 305 10.15 -12.03 27.21
N ASP A 306 10.15 -13.04 28.05
CA ASP A 306 11.07 -14.19 28.03
C ASP A 306 10.33 -15.40 28.62
N GLY A 307 10.02 -16.40 27.80
CA GLY A 307 9.18 -17.50 28.26
C GLY A 307 8.69 -18.46 27.18
N PRO A 308 7.68 -19.29 27.49
CA PRO A 308 7.24 -20.37 26.62
C PRO A 308 6.50 -19.87 25.37
N ARG A 309 6.26 -20.78 24.42
CA ARG A 309 5.38 -20.58 23.26
C ARG A 309 3.92 -20.33 23.64
N ILE A 310 3.16 -19.77 22.70
CA ILE A 310 1.73 -19.47 22.86
C ILE A 310 0.96 -20.76 23.17
N LYS A 311 0.12 -20.72 24.22
CA LYS A 311 -0.79 -21.82 24.54
C LYS A 311 -2.10 -21.65 23.77
N ASN A 312 -2.56 -22.71 23.10
CA ASN A 312 -3.91 -22.84 22.57
C ASN A 312 -4.40 -24.30 22.66
N ASP A 313 -5.69 -24.53 22.34
CA ASP A 313 -6.32 -25.85 22.39
C ASP A 313 -5.79 -26.85 21.36
N ARG A 314 -5.11 -26.35 20.31
CA ARG A 314 -4.54 -27.15 19.22
C ARG A 314 -3.07 -27.52 19.41
N SER A 315 -2.38 -26.88 20.37
CA SER A 315 -0.92 -26.97 20.56
C SER A 315 -0.15 -26.71 19.25
N SER A 316 -0.54 -25.67 18.53
CA SER A 316 -0.05 -25.40 17.16
C SER A 316 1.10 -24.39 17.07
N TYR A 317 1.51 -23.77 18.17
CA TYR A 317 2.70 -22.89 18.24
C TYR A 317 3.94 -23.59 18.81
N ASP A 318 3.84 -24.87 19.14
CA ASP A 318 4.93 -25.64 19.74
C ASP A 318 4.85 -27.12 19.29
N PRO A 319 5.72 -27.57 18.36
CA PRO A 319 6.81 -26.82 17.74
C PRO A 319 6.32 -25.73 16.77
N MET A 320 7.18 -24.74 16.50
CA MET A 320 6.98 -23.78 15.40
C MET A 320 7.10 -24.47 14.03
N ARG A 321 6.62 -23.79 12.98
CA ARG A 321 6.61 -24.25 11.58
C ARG A 321 7.09 -23.15 10.63
N LYS A 322 8.12 -22.40 11.04
CA LYS A 322 8.70 -21.29 10.26
C LYS A 322 9.04 -21.71 8.84
N GLN A 323 8.84 -20.82 7.86
CA GLN A 323 9.16 -21.14 6.46
C GLN A 323 10.37 -20.39 5.91
N GLY A 324 10.91 -19.44 6.67
CA GLY A 324 12.20 -18.81 6.40
C GLY A 324 12.19 -17.66 5.41
N ALA A 325 11.06 -17.25 4.83
CA ALA A 325 11.00 -16.01 4.05
C ALA A 325 11.32 -14.80 4.93
N ILE A 326 11.64 -13.68 4.30
CA ILE A 326 11.93 -12.42 5.01
C ILE A 326 10.96 -11.34 4.54
N LEU A 327 10.29 -10.66 5.45
CA LEU A 327 9.44 -9.51 5.14
C LEU A 327 9.86 -8.24 5.88
N LEU A 328 9.40 -7.10 5.36
CA LEU A 328 9.51 -5.80 5.99
C LEU A 328 8.26 -4.95 5.71
N GLY A 329 7.60 -4.51 6.78
CA GLY A 329 6.53 -3.53 6.76
C GLY A 329 5.10 -4.09 6.64
N ASN A 330 4.93 -5.41 6.57
CA ASN A 330 3.66 -6.10 6.32
C ASN A 330 3.53 -7.38 7.15
N GLY A 331 2.33 -7.95 7.27
CA GLY A 331 2.15 -9.29 7.84
C GLY A 331 2.58 -10.42 6.87
N GLY A 332 2.67 -11.64 7.37
CA GLY A 332 3.04 -12.86 6.63
C GLY A 332 2.15 -13.12 5.41
N ASP A 333 0.85 -12.89 5.57
CA ASP A 333 -0.15 -12.98 4.51
C ASP A 333 -0.25 -11.75 3.57
N ASN A 334 0.75 -10.87 3.64
CA ASN A 334 0.81 -9.58 2.97
C ASN A 334 -0.24 -8.56 3.46
N SER A 335 -0.74 -8.65 4.70
CA SER A 335 -1.56 -7.59 5.29
C SER A 335 -0.89 -6.21 5.17
N VAL A 336 -1.59 -5.24 4.57
CA VAL A 336 -1.03 -3.95 4.10
C VAL A 336 -1.49 -2.72 4.90
N GLY A 337 -2.04 -2.92 6.09
CA GLY A 337 -2.65 -1.86 6.89
C GLY A 337 -1.71 -1.05 7.75
N SER A 338 -0.52 -1.56 7.98
CA SER A 338 0.41 -0.98 8.93
C SER A 338 1.15 0.24 8.37
N GLN A 339 1.86 0.93 9.25
CA GLN A 339 2.82 1.96 8.84
C GLN A 339 3.98 1.99 9.85
N GLY A 340 5.15 2.43 9.39
CA GLY A 340 6.32 2.54 10.25
C GLY A 340 7.56 3.03 9.51
N THR A 341 8.69 3.13 10.20
CA THR A 341 9.97 3.48 9.55
C THR A 341 11.07 2.56 10.03
N PHE A 342 11.74 1.92 9.09
CA PHE A 342 12.88 1.03 9.31
C PHE A 342 14.20 1.73 8.99
N TYR A 343 15.26 1.42 9.73
CA TYR A 343 16.60 1.96 9.51
C TYR A 343 17.63 0.85 9.23
N GLU A 344 17.68 -0.15 10.10
CA GLU A 344 18.55 -1.32 9.96
C GLU A 344 17.97 -2.53 10.69
N GLY A 345 18.38 -3.74 10.31
CA GLY A 345 18.04 -4.98 10.98
C GLY A 345 18.78 -6.18 10.41
N ALA A 346 18.84 -7.27 11.17
CA ALA A 346 19.49 -8.51 10.75
C ALA A 346 18.79 -9.73 11.34
N MET A 347 19.00 -10.89 10.70
CA MET A 347 18.57 -12.21 11.16
C MET A 347 19.79 -13.14 11.22
N THR A 348 19.89 -13.95 12.28
CA THR A 348 20.97 -14.91 12.50
C THR A 348 20.69 -16.25 11.82
N ALA A 349 21.74 -17.04 11.63
CA ALA A 349 21.65 -18.34 10.97
C ALA A 349 20.68 -19.30 11.68
N ALA A 350 20.05 -20.17 10.89
CA ALA A 350 19.30 -21.31 11.38
C ALA A 350 20.04 -22.09 12.49
N GLY A 351 19.33 -22.39 13.57
CA GLY A 351 19.85 -23.14 14.72
C GLY A 351 20.67 -22.29 15.69
N THR A 352 20.51 -20.96 15.69
CA THR A 352 21.25 -20.06 16.59
C THR A 352 20.30 -19.22 17.44
N PHE A 353 20.52 -19.19 18.76
CA PHE A 353 19.77 -18.37 19.69
C PHE A 353 20.73 -17.37 20.36
N PRO A 354 20.78 -16.10 19.93
CA PRO A 354 21.66 -15.12 20.54
C PRO A 354 21.42 -14.99 22.04
N SER A 355 22.48 -14.81 22.83
CA SER A 355 22.33 -14.59 24.27
C SER A 355 21.83 -13.16 24.56
N GLU A 356 21.25 -12.94 25.74
CA GLU A 356 20.92 -11.59 26.21
C GLU A 356 22.14 -10.66 26.16
N GLU A 357 23.32 -11.15 26.57
CA GLU A 357 24.58 -10.41 26.53
C GLU A 357 24.96 -10.02 25.09
N THR A 358 24.80 -10.93 24.14
CA THR A 358 25.02 -10.64 22.71
C THR A 358 24.11 -9.50 22.26
N ASN A 359 22.82 -9.55 22.58
CA ASN A 359 21.87 -8.49 22.22
C ASN A 359 22.19 -7.15 22.91
N GLN A 360 22.71 -7.14 24.14
CA GLN A 360 23.21 -5.91 24.78
C GLN A 360 24.41 -5.33 24.03
N ARG A 361 25.31 -6.17 23.47
CA ARG A 361 26.42 -5.69 22.62
C ARG A 361 25.92 -5.12 21.30
N ILE A 362 24.89 -5.71 20.70
CA ILE A 362 24.20 -5.14 19.52
C ILE A 362 23.64 -3.76 19.85
N GLN A 363 22.94 -3.61 20.97
CA GLN A 363 22.43 -2.32 21.42
C GLN A 363 23.56 -1.29 21.65
N ALA A 364 24.65 -1.69 22.29
CA ALA A 364 25.80 -0.80 22.48
C ALA A 364 26.39 -0.32 21.14
N ASN A 365 26.43 -1.21 20.13
CA ASN A 365 26.83 -0.86 18.77
C ASN A 365 25.86 0.16 18.11
N VAL A 366 24.55 -0.05 18.24
CA VAL A 366 23.53 0.85 17.71
C VAL A 366 23.61 2.23 18.39
N VAL A 367 23.76 2.28 19.70
CA VAL A 367 23.95 3.52 20.47
C VAL A 367 25.22 4.26 20.00
N ALA A 368 26.31 3.52 19.77
CA ALA A 368 27.55 4.09 19.25
C ALA A 368 27.41 4.68 17.83
N ALA A 369 26.43 4.20 17.04
CA ALA A 369 26.12 4.75 15.72
C ALA A 369 25.48 6.15 15.80
N ARG A 370 24.92 6.54 16.95
CA ARG A 370 24.35 7.88 17.20
C ARG A 370 23.27 8.27 16.20
N TYR A 371 22.20 7.49 16.15
CA TYR A 371 20.97 7.90 15.46
C TYR A 371 20.47 9.23 16.05
N ASP A 372 20.14 10.18 15.18
CA ASP A 372 19.55 11.46 15.54
C ASP A 372 18.61 11.94 14.43
N VAL A 373 17.75 12.91 14.74
CA VAL A 373 16.76 13.44 13.79
C VAL A 373 17.40 14.09 12.56
N GLN A 374 16.59 14.42 11.56
CA GLN A 374 17.03 15.20 10.41
C GLN A 374 17.66 16.53 10.86
N ARG A 375 18.87 16.81 10.36
CA ARG A 375 19.60 18.05 10.71
C ARG A 375 19.02 19.28 10.02
N LEU A 376 18.57 19.16 8.78
CA LEU A 376 18.03 20.27 8.01
C LEU A 376 16.71 19.87 7.35
N SER A 377 15.64 20.60 7.65
CA SER A 377 14.33 20.45 7.01
C SER A 377 13.91 21.74 6.29
N ILE A 378 13.02 21.59 5.31
CA ILE A 378 12.43 22.66 4.53
C ILE A 378 10.94 22.35 4.34
N ALA A 379 10.08 23.34 4.50
CA ALA A 379 8.63 23.19 4.35
C ALA A 379 7.94 24.54 4.13
N PRO A 380 6.68 24.57 3.64
CA PRO A 380 5.84 25.76 3.74
C PRO A 380 5.79 26.26 5.20
N ALA A 381 5.90 27.56 5.41
CA ALA A 381 6.00 28.13 6.75
C ALA A 381 4.79 27.81 7.66
N SER A 382 3.61 27.62 7.07
CA SER A 382 2.38 27.24 7.76
C SER A 382 2.29 25.76 8.15
N ARG A 383 3.25 24.91 7.73
CA ARG A 383 3.15 23.44 7.80
C ARG A 383 4.42 22.75 8.30
N THR A 384 5.31 23.45 8.99
CA THR A 384 6.60 22.88 9.48
C THR A 384 6.45 21.66 10.41
N ALA A 385 5.35 21.55 11.15
CA ALA A 385 5.08 20.42 12.04
C ALA A 385 4.57 19.16 11.32
N MET A 386 3.91 19.33 10.18
CA MET A 386 3.36 18.26 9.35
C MET A 386 3.62 18.60 7.88
N PRO A 387 4.89 18.52 7.45
CA PRO A 387 5.28 18.99 6.13
C PRO A 387 4.58 18.16 5.05
N PRO A 388 3.90 18.80 4.09
CA PRO A 388 3.14 18.10 3.05
C PRO A 388 4.02 17.38 2.00
N GLY A 389 5.33 17.59 2.01
CA GLY A 389 6.24 17.04 0.98
C GLY A 389 6.15 17.75 -0.38
N LEU A 390 5.14 18.60 -0.58
CA LEU A 390 4.90 19.42 -1.76
C LEU A 390 4.55 20.87 -1.38
N GLN A 391 4.98 21.85 -2.16
CA GLN A 391 4.50 23.23 -2.07
C GLN A 391 4.09 23.74 -3.45
N THR A 392 2.84 24.15 -3.60
CA THR A 392 2.31 24.63 -4.89
C THR A 392 2.23 26.16 -4.93
N PHE A 393 2.76 26.75 -5.99
CA PHE A 393 2.69 28.17 -6.33
C PHE A 393 1.81 28.38 -7.56
N GLU A 394 1.28 29.60 -7.68
CA GLU A 394 0.76 30.13 -8.94
C GLU A 394 1.86 30.99 -9.59
N PRO A 395 1.91 31.10 -10.92
CA PRO A 395 2.92 31.93 -11.60
C PRO A 395 2.96 33.36 -11.05
N GLY A 396 4.16 33.82 -10.68
CA GLY A 396 4.39 35.15 -10.09
C GLY A 396 3.94 35.31 -8.64
N SER A 397 3.38 34.28 -7.99
CA SER A 397 2.89 34.37 -6.62
C SER A 397 4.01 34.21 -5.59
N SER A 398 3.78 34.75 -4.39
CA SER A 398 4.72 34.64 -3.28
C SER A 398 4.16 33.80 -2.14
N GLN A 399 5.00 32.97 -1.54
CA GLN A 399 4.69 32.25 -0.30
C GLN A 399 5.91 32.20 0.63
N GLU A 400 5.66 32.03 1.93
CA GLU A 400 6.71 31.85 2.93
C GLU A 400 7.14 30.38 3.02
N THR A 401 8.44 30.13 2.95
CA THR A 401 9.06 28.80 3.11
C THR A 401 10.05 28.85 4.27
N THR A 402 9.97 27.91 5.19
CA THR A 402 10.84 27.86 6.38
C THR A 402 11.91 26.79 6.22
N VAL A 403 13.17 27.16 6.44
CA VAL A 403 14.29 26.23 6.64
C VAL A 403 14.56 26.10 8.13
N THR A 404 14.62 24.88 8.64
CA THR A 404 14.89 24.60 10.06
C THR A 404 16.14 23.75 10.18
N PHE A 405 17.10 24.24 10.97
CA PHE A 405 18.32 23.52 11.34
C PHE A 405 18.20 23.01 12.77
N THR A 406 18.44 21.72 12.98
CA THR A 406 18.51 21.07 14.29
C THR A 406 19.95 20.63 14.54
N ASN A 407 20.55 21.08 15.64
CA ASN A 407 21.96 20.80 15.91
C ASN A 407 22.18 19.36 16.43
N THR A 408 22.42 18.43 15.51
CA THR A 408 22.77 17.02 15.82
C THR A 408 24.29 16.76 15.88
N THR A 409 25.11 17.81 15.99
CA THR A 409 26.59 17.67 15.92
C THR A 409 27.24 17.23 17.24
N GLY A 410 26.48 17.25 18.35
CA GLY A 410 26.98 16.95 19.70
C GLY A 410 27.82 18.06 20.33
N ALA A 411 28.06 19.18 19.64
CA ALA A 411 28.74 20.36 20.15
C ALA A 411 28.01 21.65 19.75
N PRO A 412 28.23 22.79 20.43
CA PRO A 412 27.66 24.06 20.00
C PRO A 412 28.08 24.44 18.58
N VAL A 413 27.12 24.87 17.76
CA VAL A 413 27.32 25.32 16.38
C VAL A 413 27.33 26.84 16.34
N THR A 414 28.27 27.45 15.62
CA THR A 414 28.37 28.92 15.49
C THR A 414 28.40 29.35 14.03
N GLY A 415 28.11 30.63 13.75
CA GLY A 415 28.16 31.19 12.40
C GLY A 415 27.17 30.52 11.44
N LEU A 416 26.07 29.98 11.95
CA LEU A 416 25.05 29.32 11.15
C LEU A 416 24.37 30.33 10.21
N ARG A 417 24.32 29.97 8.92
CA ARG A 417 23.63 30.69 7.86
C ARG A 417 22.64 29.76 7.20
N LEU A 418 21.39 30.21 7.09
CA LEU A 418 20.32 29.52 6.38
C LEU A 418 19.99 30.24 5.08
N SER A 419 19.72 29.52 4.01
CA SER A 419 19.32 30.09 2.72
C SER A 419 18.51 29.12 1.87
N ILE A 420 17.85 29.61 0.82
CA ILE A 420 17.15 28.78 -0.17
C ILE A 420 17.65 29.11 -1.58
N THR A 421 18.01 28.07 -2.33
CA THR A 421 18.22 28.13 -3.78
C THR A 421 16.92 27.81 -4.49
N VAL A 422 16.53 28.66 -5.43
CA VAL A 422 15.28 28.56 -6.20
C VAL A 422 15.56 28.36 -7.70
N PRO A 423 14.60 27.84 -8.48
CA PRO A 423 14.71 27.72 -9.92
C PRO A 423 15.04 29.05 -10.63
N LYS A 424 15.56 28.97 -11.85
CA LYS A 424 15.86 30.14 -12.67
C LYS A 424 14.59 30.99 -12.89
N GLY A 425 14.70 32.29 -12.68
CA GLY A 425 13.60 33.24 -12.85
C GLY A 425 12.72 33.42 -11.61
N TRP A 426 12.98 32.66 -10.54
CA TRP A 426 12.34 32.84 -9.24
C TRP A 426 13.24 33.72 -8.36
N SER A 427 12.69 34.24 -7.26
CA SER A 427 13.45 34.99 -6.25
C SER A 427 13.19 34.48 -4.85
N SER A 428 14.21 34.52 -4.00
CA SER A 428 14.13 34.23 -2.56
C SER A 428 14.71 35.40 -1.74
N GLY A 429 14.33 35.47 -0.46
CA GLY A 429 14.96 36.41 0.48
C GLY A 429 16.46 36.16 0.69
N ALA A 430 17.15 37.17 1.23
CA ALA A 430 18.58 37.06 1.52
C ALA A 430 18.89 35.97 2.58
N PRO A 431 20.08 35.34 2.55
CA PRO A 431 20.51 34.40 3.58
C PRO A 431 20.38 34.96 5.00
N ALA A 432 19.87 34.16 5.92
CA ALA A 432 19.68 34.54 7.32
C ALA A 432 20.87 34.05 8.16
N ALA A 433 21.60 34.98 8.79
CA ALA A 433 22.64 34.65 9.76
C ALA A 433 22.04 34.53 11.17
N ILE A 434 22.21 33.36 11.79
CA ILE A 434 21.73 33.11 13.15
C ILE A 434 22.78 33.60 14.15
N GLN A 435 22.34 34.44 15.09
CA GLN A 435 23.21 35.04 16.09
C GLN A 435 23.47 34.09 17.25
N GLY A 436 24.72 34.05 17.71
CA GLY A 436 25.14 33.24 18.84
C GLY A 436 25.27 31.74 18.54
N PRO A 437 25.71 30.94 19.52
CA PRO A 437 25.83 29.50 19.38
C PRO A 437 24.47 28.80 19.46
N VAL A 438 24.23 27.81 18.60
CA VAL A 438 23.12 26.87 18.69
C VAL A 438 23.58 25.66 19.51
N ALA A 439 22.97 25.42 20.66
CA ALA A 439 23.32 24.28 21.54
C ALA A 439 22.98 22.92 20.90
N PRO A 440 23.65 21.82 21.27
CA PRO A 440 23.26 20.47 20.85
C PRO A 440 21.78 20.18 21.15
N GLY A 441 21.06 19.60 20.19
CA GLY A 441 19.63 19.29 20.28
C GLY A 441 18.69 20.49 20.08
N ALA A 442 19.20 21.72 20.04
CA ALA A 442 18.37 22.89 19.75
C ALA A 442 18.09 23.02 18.24
N SER A 443 16.89 23.54 17.92
CA SER A 443 16.49 23.87 16.56
C SER A 443 16.33 25.38 16.38
N VAL A 444 16.73 25.88 15.22
CA VAL A 444 16.54 27.28 14.80
C VAL A 444 16.01 27.31 13.36
N SER A 445 15.18 28.30 13.07
CA SER A 445 14.51 28.40 11.78
C SER A 445 14.63 29.80 11.19
N ALA A 446 14.59 29.88 9.87
CA ALA A 446 14.43 31.12 9.12
C ALA A 446 13.37 30.93 8.03
N SER A 447 12.49 31.91 7.89
CA SER A 447 11.49 31.95 6.81
C SER A 447 11.95 32.86 5.69
N PHE A 448 11.71 32.42 4.46
CA PHE A 448 12.07 33.11 3.24
C PHE A 448 10.81 33.28 2.40
N LYS A 449 10.51 34.52 2.04
CA LYS A 449 9.54 34.82 0.99
C LYS A 449 10.10 34.34 -0.34
N ILE A 450 9.47 33.32 -0.90
CA ILE A 450 9.76 32.81 -2.25
C ILE A 450 8.72 33.40 -3.19
N THR A 451 9.18 34.01 -4.28
CA THR A 451 8.31 34.43 -5.40
C THR A 451 8.62 33.56 -6.60
N SER A 452 7.60 32.89 -7.12
CA SER A 452 7.74 32.05 -8.30
C SER A 452 7.92 32.89 -9.57
N GLY A 453 8.53 32.30 -10.60
CA GLY A 453 8.57 32.92 -11.92
C GLY A 453 7.24 32.78 -12.68
N GLU A 454 7.15 33.38 -13.86
CA GLU A 454 5.97 33.28 -14.73
C GLU A 454 5.85 31.92 -15.44
N ALA A 455 6.96 31.20 -15.60
CA ALA A 455 6.99 29.92 -16.29
C ALA A 455 6.50 28.78 -15.38
N ARG A 456 5.69 27.88 -15.95
CA ARG A 456 5.24 26.67 -15.25
C ARG A 456 6.42 25.76 -14.90
N PHE A 457 6.33 25.07 -13.77
CA PHE A 457 7.45 24.27 -13.25
C PHE A 457 6.98 23.13 -12.34
N ASN A 458 7.65 21.97 -12.44
CA ASN A 458 7.67 20.94 -11.40
C ASN A 458 9.15 20.61 -11.14
N GLY A 459 9.55 20.55 -9.87
CA GLY A 459 10.93 20.23 -9.50
C GLY A 459 11.21 20.59 -8.06
N ASP A 460 12.44 21.00 -7.76
CA ASP A 460 12.88 21.23 -6.39
C ASP A 460 13.19 22.72 -6.11
N ILE A 461 12.94 23.14 -4.87
CA ILE A 461 13.72 24.21 -4.22
C ILE A 461 14.64 23.55 -3.19
N VAL A 462 15.79 24.17 -2.91
CA VAL A 462 16.81 23.56 -2.03
C VAL A 462 17.12 24.48 -0.87
N GLY A 463 16.86 24.00 0.34
CA GLY A 463 17.29 24.64 1.58
C GLY A 463 18.74 24.30 1.88
N HIS A 464 19.50 25.29 2.36
CA HIS A 464 20.91 25.16 2.72
C HIS A 464 21.15 25.64 4.14
N ALA A 465 22.03 24.94 4.85
CA ALA A 465 22.67 25.42 6.06
C ALA A 465 24.19 25.39 5.87
N ALA A 466 24.87 26.46 6.27
CA ALA A 466 26.31 26.52 6.38
C ALA A 466 26.69 26.99 7.79
N TRP A 467 27.61 26.33 8.47
CA TRP A 467 27.94 26.62 9.86
C TRP A 467 29.37 26.23 10.22
N THR A 468 29.85 26.71 11.36
CA THR A 468 31.12 26.28 11.95
C THR A 468 30.88 25.36 13.14
N ALA A 469 31.45 24.17 13.10
CA ALA A 469 31.49 23.22 14.21
C ALA A 469 32.92 22.71 14.41
N ASN A 470 33.40 22.68 15.65
CA ASN A 470 34.77 22.26 15.99
C ASN A 470 35.85 22.97 15.14
N GLY A 471 35.70 24.28 14.93
CA GLY A 471 36.63 25.11 14.17
C GLY A 471 36.64 24.87 12.65
N ARG A 472 35.66 24.15 12.10
CA ARG A 472 35.55 23.86 10.66
C ARG A 472 34.20 24.24 10.09
N GLU A 473 34.22 24.76 8.88
CA GLU A 473 33.01 25.03 8.11
C GLU A 473 32.38 23.71 7.63
N ARG A 474 31.06 23.63 7.73
CA ARG A 474 30.23 22.49 7.37
C ARG A 474 28.99 23.01 6.65
N SER A 475 28.41 22.18 5.80
CA SER A 475 27.18 22.49 5.12
C SER A 475 26.32 21.27 4.92
N GLU A 476 25.01 21.49 4.80
CA GLU A 476 24.03 20.47 4.46
C GLU A 476 22.91 21.09 3.62
N SER A 477 22.27 20.26 2.80
CA SER A 477 21.15 20.65 1.97
C SER A 477 20.01 19.63 2.03
N THR A 478 18.81 20.13 1.81
CA THR A 478 17.60 19.31 1.67
C THR A 478 16.70 19.93 0.60
N ALA A 479 16.04 19.08 -0.19
CA ALA A 479 15.12 19.52 -1.22
C ALA A 479 13.68 19.51 -0.71
N GLN A 480 12.85 20.37 -1.29
CA GLN A 480 11.39 20.39 -1.17
C GLN A 480 10.82 20.34 -2.58
N LYS A 481 9.86 19.44 -2.83
CA LYS A 481 9.16 19.41 -4.12
C LYS A 481 8.26 20.63 -4.23
N VAL A 482 8.27 21.25 -5.42
CA VAL A 482 7.42 22.40 -5.73
C VAL A 482 6.72 22.25 -7.07
N ARG A 483 5.55 22.90 -7.17
CA ARG A 483 4.85 23.12 -8.44
C ARG A 483 4.65 24.61 -8.63
N ASN A 484 4.70 25.09 -9.87
CA ASN A 484 4.27 26.43 -10.24
C ASN A 484 3.31 26.30 -11.41
N VAL A 485 2.02 26.39 -11.11
CA VAL A 485 0.95 25.94 -12.00
C VAL A 485 -0.28 26.82 -11.84
N PRO A 486 -1.14 26.94 -12.87
CA PRO A 486 -2.40 27.65 -12.73
C PRO A 486 -3.29 27.04 -11.65
N ALA A 487 -4.20 27.84 -11.08
CA ALA A 487 -5.13 27.45 -10.02
C ALA A 487 -6.27 26.48 -10.45
N VAL A 488 -6.04 25.65 -11.48
CA VAL A 488 -7.00 24.63 -11.93
C VAL A 488 -6.78 23.37 -11.10
N LYS A 489 -7.84 22.85 -10.48
CA LYS A 489 -7.80 21.71 -9.56
C LYS A 489 -8.81 20.64 -9.95
N ILE A 490 -8.52 19.39 -9.60
CA ILE A 490 -9.51 18.31 -9.54
C ILE A 490 -10.43 18.64 -8.36
N ASN A 491 -11.70 18.90 -8.64
CA ASN A 491 -12.62 19.50 -7.68
C ASN A 491 -13.61 18.51 -7.09
N GLU A 492 -14.25 17.69 -7.90
CA GLU A 492 -15.26 16.73 -7.44
C GLU A 492 -15.20 15.49 -8.32
N PHE A 493 -15.36 14.31 -7.74
CA PHE A 493 -15.53 13.08 -8.51
C PHE A 493 -16.49 12.12 -7.84
N ARG A 494 -17.24 11.41 -8.67
CA ARG A 494 -18.19 10.37 -8.26
C ARG A 494 -17.88 9.08 -8.98
N ALA A 495 -17.80 7.98 -8.24
CA ALA A 495 -17.65 6.66 -8.83
C ALA A 495 -18.98 6.06 -9.31
N SER A 496 -20.07 6.32 -8.60
CA SER A 496 -21.40 5.81 -8.93
C SER A 496 -22.46 6.67 -8.25
N ALA A 497 -23.66 6.77 -8.83
CA ALA A 497 -24.83 7.28 -8.12
C ALA A 497 -25.38 6.30 -7.07
N GLY A 498 -24.82 5.07 -7.02
CA GLY A 498 -25.19 4.00 -6.08
C GLY A 498 -26.58 3.39 -6.32
N SER A 499 -27.30 3.81 -7.37
CA SER A 499 -28.55 3.17 -7.78
C SER A 499 -28.25 1.83 -8.45
N PRO A 500 -28.98 0.74 -8.10
CA PRO A 500 -28.89 -0.52 -8.84
C PRO A 500 -29.21 -0.37 -10.34
N ALA A 501 -29.99 0.65 -10.70
CA ALA A 501 -30.39 0.90 -12.08
C ALA A 501 -29.27 1.53 -12.94
N ASN A 502 -28.28 2.20 -12.33
CA ASN A 502 -27.14 2.77 -13.04
C ASN A 502 -25.91 2.84 -12.11
N GLN A 503 -25.07 1.81 -12.19
CA GLN A 503 -23.85 1.71 -11.39
C GLN A 503 -22.68 2.54 -11.95
N THR A 504 -22.79 3.06 -13.18
CA THR A 504 -21.72 3.78 -13.90
C THR A 504 -22.01 5.28 -14.05
N ASP A 505 -22.88 5.84 -13.21
CA ASP A 505 -23.12 7.28 -13.15
C ASP A 505 -21.92 8.01 -12.49
N SER A 506 -20.82 8.06 -13.22
CA SER A 506 -19.52 8.56 -12.79
C SER A 506 -19.18 9.89 -13.48
N PHE A 507 -18.54 10.79 -12.75
CA PHE A 507 -17.99 12.01 -13.32
C PHE A 507 -16.71 12.44 -12.61
N ILE A 508 -15.94 13.29 -13.28
CA ILE A 508 -14.82 14.04 -12.73
C ILE A 508 -15.02 15.50 -13.11
N GLU A 509 -14.79 16.40 -12.18
CA GLU A 509 -14.93 17.84 -12.37
C GLU A 509 -13.59 18.53 -12.10
N LEU A 510 -13.22 19.44 -12.99
CA LEU A 510 -12.14 20.40 -12.77
C LEU A 510 -12.74 21.76 -12.41
N TYR A 511 -12.04 22.51 -11.56
CA TYR A 511 -12.43 23.86 -11.18
C TYR A 511 -11.25 24.82 -11.28
N ASN A 512 -11.47 26.00 -11.84
CA ASN A 512 -10.49 27.07 -11.83
C ASN A 512 -10.69 27.96 -10.60
N ALA A 513 -9.91 27.74 -9.56
CA ALA A 513 -9.95 28.54 -8.34
C ALA A 513 -9.34 29.94 -8.51
N GLY A 514 -8.71 30.23 -9.66
CA GLY A 514 -8.09 31.51 -9.96
C GLY A 514 -9.09 32.63 -10.29
N SER A 515 -8.56 33.84 -10.43
CA SER A 515 -9.30 35.06 -10.78
C SER A 515 -9.32 35.36 -12.28
N SER A 516 -8.63 34.55 -13.10
CA SER A 516 -8.52 34.73 -14.54
C SER A 516 -8.83 33.44 -15.30
N SER A 517 -9.12 33.55 -16.60
CA SER A 517 -9.35 32.38 -17.44
C SER A 517 -8.02 31.66 -17.76
N VAL A 518 -8.04 30.33 -17.71
CA VAL A 518 -6.89 29.47 -18.01
C VAL A 518 -7.14 28.69 -19.30
N ASP A 519 -6.16 28.69 -20.21
CA ASP A 519 -6.16 27.80 -21.36
C ASP A 519 -5.77 26.38 -20.93
N ILE A 520 -6.73 25.47 -21.06
CA ILE A 520 -6.60 24.06 -20.71
C ILE A 520 -6.53 23.16 -21.97
N SER A 521 -6.32 23.76 -23.15
CA SER A 521 -6.17 23.04 -24.41
C SER A 521 -5.06 22.01 -24.33
N GLY A 522 -5.38 20.76 -24.70
CA GLY A 522 -4.40 19.68 -24.78
C GLY A 522 -3.91 19.16 -23.42
N TRP A 523 -4.46 19.65 -22.31
CA TRP A 523 -4.22 19.06 -20.99
C TRP A 523 -4.73 17.62 -20.94
N THR A 524 -4.18 16.81 -20.05
CA THR A 524 -4.53 15.40 -19.92
C THR A 524 -4.88 15.04 -18.49
N LEU A 525 -5.95 14.27 -18.31
CA LEU A 525 -6.32 13.67 -17.04
C LEU A 525 -6.15 12.15 -17.13
N THR A 526 -5.25 11.62 -16.31
CA THR A 526 -5.07 10.17 -16.15
C THR A 526 -5.74 9.74 -14.86
N HIS A 527 -6.52 8.66 -14.90
CA HIS A 527 -7.07 8.02 -13.71
C HIS A 527 -7.04 6.49 -13.84
N HIS A 528 -6.93 5.81 -12.72
CA HIS A 528 -7.07 4.36 -12.66
C HIS A 528 -7.47 3.91 -11.25
N ALA A 529 -8.05 2.72 -11.15
CA ALA A 529 -8.29 2.05 -9.88
C ALA A 529 -6.95 1.57 -9.29
N ALA A 530 -6.89 1.44 -7.96
CA ALA A 530 -5.79 0.69 -7.33
C ALA A 530 -5.70 -0.72 -7.95
N GLN A 531 -4.49 -1.26 -8.06
CA GLN A 531 -4.16 -2.54 -8.70
C GLN A 531 -4.36 -2.61 -10.21
N MET A 532 -5.01 -1.62 -10.82
CA MET A 532 -5.21 -1.57 -12.26
C MET A 532 -4.21 -0.61 -12.89
N PRO A 533 -3.70 -0.92 -14.09
CA PRO A 533 -2.87 0.03 -14.82
C PRO A 533 -3.69 1.16 -15.44
N SER A 534 -2.99 2.21 -15.86
CA SER A 534 -3.52 3.23 -16.76
C SER A 534 -3.24 2.85 -18.22
N PHE A 535 -4.25 2.88 -19.10
CA PHE A 535 -4.12 2.57 -20.53
C PHE A 535 -4.15 3.79 -21.44
N SER A 536 -4.75 4.88 -20.96
CA SER A 536 -4.92 6.11 -21.72
C SER A 536 -5.03 7.30 -20.75
N ALA A 537 -5.11 8.50 -21.33
CA ALA A 537 -5.46 9.71 -20.60
C ALA A 537 -6.52 10.48 -21.39
N VAL A 538 -7.48 11.05 -20.67
CA VAL A 538 -8.49 11.91 -21.30
C VAL A 538 -7.82 13.23 -21.69
N ARG A 539 -7.81 13.54 -22.98
CA ARG A 539 -7.21 14.78 -23.50
C ARG A 539 -8.28 15.85 -23.70
N ILE A 540 -8.05 17.03 -23.13
CA ILE A 540 -8.94 18.18 -23.27
C ILE A 540 -8.80 18.78 -24.68
N PRO A 541 -9.91 19.02 -25.42
CA PRO A 541 -9.86 19.52 -26.79
C PRO A 541 -9.12 20.85 -26.94
N ALA A 542 -8.53 21.07 -28.12
CA ALA A 542 -7.89 22.34 -28.46
C ALA A 542 -8.90 23.50 -28.47
N GLY A 543 -8.46 24.70 -28.06
CA GLY A 543 -9.29 25.90 -27.96
C GLY A 543 -10.12 25.99 -26.67
N THR A 544 -9.96 25.04 -25.73
CA THR A 544 -10.72 25.02 -24.48
C THR A 544 -10.14 25.99 -23.46
N LYS A 545 -10.93 26.98 -23.05
CA LYS A 545 -10.61 27.89 -21.96
C LYS A 545 -11.56 27.71 -20.80
N LEU A 546 -11.01 27.57 -19.59
CA LEU A 546 -11.78 27.52 -18.36
C LEU A 546 -11.84 28.92 -17.76
N ALA A 547 -13.05 29.47 -17.62
CA ALA A 547 -13.25 30.79 -17.02
C ALA A 547 -12.79 30.82 -15.55
N ALA A 548 -12.51 32.01 -15.02
CA ALA A 548 -12.28 32.19 -13.59
C ALA A 548 -13.50 31.67 -12.81
N LYS A 549 -13.27 30.89 -11.75
CA LYS A 549 -14.34 30.26 -10.96
C LYS A 549 -15.28 29.37 -11.79
N GLY A 550 -14.83 28.92 -12.97
CA GLY A 550 -15.57 28.04 -13.88
C GLY A 550 -15.31 26.57 -13.60
N PHE A 551 -16.24 25.73 -14.04
CA PHE A 551 -16.20 24.27 -13.92
C PHE A 551 -15.99 23.62 -15.30
N TYR A 552 -15.26 22.50 -15.33
CA TYR A 552 -15.13 21.65 -16.51
C TYR A 552 -15.49 20.21 -16.12
N LEU A 553 -16.65 19.76 -16.59
CA LEU A 553 -17.25 18.48 -16.23
C LEU A 553 -16.92 17.41 -17.27
N LEU A 554 -16.32 16.31 -16.80
CA LEU A 554 -16.08 15.08 -17.55
C LEU A 554 -17.07 14.00 -17.10
N GLY A 555 -17.96 13.58 -18.00
CA GLY A 555 -18.94 12.52 -17.73
C GLY A 555 -18.52 11.18 -18.34
N LEU A 556 -18.71 10.09 -17.60
CA LEU A 556 -18.47 8.75 -18.16
C LEU A 556 -19.54 8.44 -19.21
N ALA A 557 -19.13 8.04 -20.42
CA ALA A 557 -20.07 7.58 -21.43
C ALA A 557 -20.71 6.23 -21.02
N ASN A 558 -21.85 5.86 -21.62
CA ASN A 558 -22.49 4.57 -21.34
C ASN A 558 -21.62 3.36 -21.73
N SER A 559 -20.59 3.56 -22.56
CA SER A 559 -19.53 2.59 -22.78
C SER A 559 -18.23 3.27 -23.26
N GLY A 560 -17.21 2.45 -23.46
CA GLY A 560 -15.96 2.82 -24.09
C GLY A 560 -15.28 1.60 -24.70
N LEU A 561 -14.26 1.83 -25.52
CA LEU A 561 -13.49 0.75 -26.12
C LEU A 561 -12.69 -0.01 -25.05
N ALA A 562 -12.80 -1.34 -25.07
CA ALA A 562 -12.05 -2.25 -24.20
C ALA A 562 -10.64 -2.57 -24.72
N ALA A 563 -10.41 -2.36 -26.01
CA ALA A 563 -9.13 -2.45 -26.71
C ALA A 563 -9.16 -1.54 -27.95
N ASP A 564 -8.01 -1.27 -28.55
CA ASP A 564 -7.91 -0.47 -29.78
C ASP A 564 -8.80 -1.04 -30.90
N ALA A 565 -9.51 -0.15 -31.59
CA ALA A 565 -10.25 -0.45 -32.81
C ALA A 565 -9.60 0.26 -34.01
N ARG A 566 -9.48 -0.43 -35.15
CA ARG A 566 -8.77 0.07 -36.33
C ARG A 566 -9.73 0.47 -37.44
N ALA A 567 -9.28 1.36 -38.30
CA ALA A 567 -9.95 1.66 -39.55
C ALA A 567 -10.14 0.35 -40.35
N GLY A 568 -11.36 0.10 -40.82
CA GLY A 568 -11.75 -1.16 -41.47
C GLY A 568 -12.39 -2.20 -40.54
N ASP A 569 -12.34 -2.03 -39.22
CA ASP A 569 -13.04 -2.93 -38.30
C ASP A 569 -14.56 -2.74 -38.37
N SER A 570 -15.31 -3.84 -38.54
CA SER A 570 -16.78 -3.86 -38.47
C SER A 570 -17.31 -4.30 -37.11
N VAL A 571 -16.45 -4.75 -36.20
CA VAL A 571 -16.81 -5.17 -34.85
C VAL A 571 -15.89 -4.42 -33.88
N ILE A 572 -16.49 -3.77 -32.90
CA ILE A 572 -15.76 -3.08 -31.83
C ILE A 572 -15.96 -3.81 -30.49
N HIS A 573 -14.90 -3.87 -29.69
CA HIS A 573 -14.95 -4.49 -28.37
C HIS A 573 -15.17 -3.41 -27.31
N VAL A 574 -16.29 -3.51 -26.61
CA VAL A 574 -16.78 -2.46 -25.70
C VAL A 574 -16.82 -2.93 -24.26
N ARG A 575 -16.65 -2.00 -23.32
CA ARG A 575 -16.67 -2.27 -21.87
C ARG A 575 -18.08 -2.60 -21.33
N SER A 576 -19.10 -2.08 -21.99
CA SER A 576 -20.51 -2.28 -21.62
C SER A 576 -21.39 -2.27 -22.87
N THR A 577 -22.44 -3.08 -22.84
CA THR A 577 -23.55 -3.06 -23.80
C THR A 577 -24.87 -2.67 -23.12
N ALA A 578 -24.83 -2.26 -21.85
CA ALA A 578 -26.03 -1.98 -21.06
C ALA A 578 -26.85 -0.84 -21.70
N GLY A 579 -28.13 -1.13 -21.97
CA GLY A 579 -29.08 -0.19 -22.57
C GLY A 579 -29.03 -0.09 -24.11
N MET A 580 -27.92 -0.46 -24.75
CA MET A 580 -27.74 -0.39 -26.21
C MET A 580 -28.54 -1.46 -26.95
N ARG A 581 -29.00 -1.15 -28.16
CA ARG A 581 -29.83 -2.03 -29.00
C ARG A 581 -29.40 -1.97 -30.46
N ALA A 582 -29.72 -3.03 -31.21
CA ALA A 582 -29.57 -3.01 -32.65
C ALA A 582 -30.45 -1.91 -33.28
N GLY A 583 -29.87 -1.15 -34.21
CA GLY A 583 -30.47 0.02 -34.84
C GLY A 583 -30.09 1.35 -34.19
N ASP A 584 -29.58 1.33 -32.95
CA ASP A 584 -29.18 2.55 -32.24
C ASP A 584 -27.99 3.23 -32.91
N THR A 585 -27.90 4.54 -32.73
CA THR A 585 -26.82 5.36 -33.28
C THR A 585 -25.81 5.64 -32.18
N ILE A 586 -24.58 5.18 -32.38
CA ILE A 586 -23.46 5.38 -31.47
C ILE A 586 -22.44 6.36 -32.05
N THR A 587 -21.83 7.15 -31.18
CA THR A 587 -20.65 7.95 -31.47
C THR A 587 -19.43 7.26 -30.86
N ILE A 588 -18.39 7.09 -31.67
CA ILE A 588 -17.12 6.47 -31.27
C ILE A 588 -16.02 7.54 -31.34
N GLY A 589 -15.25 7.69 -30.28
CA GLY A 589 -14.24 8.75 -30.14
C GLY A 589 -14.84 10.11 -29.73
N SER A 590 -14.02 11.16 -29.80
CA SER A 590 -14.41 12.52 -29.41
C SER A 590 -13.82 13.57 -30.36
N GLY A 591 -14.38 14.79 -30.36
CA GLY A 591 -13.87 15.91 -31.16
C GLY A 591 -13.80 15.62 -32.66
N ALA A 592 -12.69 16.01 -33.29
CA ALA A 592 -12.46 15.80 -34.74
C ALA A 592 -12.27 14.32 -35.11
N ASP A 593 -11.89 13.48 -34.15
CA ASP A 593 -11.69 12.05 -34.35
C ASP A 593 -12.99 11.26 -34.21
N ALA A 594 -14.06 11.85 -33.67
CA ALA A 594 -15.35 11.20 -33.55
C ALA A 594 -15.91 10.73 -34.91
N GLU A 595 -16.57 9.57 -34.89
CA GLU A 595 -17.38 9.11 -36.01
C GLU A 595 -18.66 8.39 -35.54
N THR A 596 -19.71 8.49 -36.35
CA THR A 596 -21.04 7.95 -36.04
C THR A 596 -21.28 6.65 -36.77
N ARG A 597 -21.86 5.66 -36.07
CA ARG A 597 -22.24 4.36 -36.61
C ARG A 597 -23.61 3.93 -36.11
N LYS A 598 -24.25 3.02 -36.85
CA LYS A 598 -25.40 2.29 -36.34
C LYS A 598 -24.97 0.92 -35.86
N ILE A 599 -25.60 0.47 -34.78
CA ILE A 599 -25.44 -0.91 -34.32
C ILE A 599 -26.19 -1.82 -35.27
N ALA A 600 -25.48 -2.67 -36.02
CA ALA A 600 -26.09 -3.69 -36.87
C ALA A 600 -26.58 -4.87 -36.03
N SER A 601 -25.77 -5.33 -35.07
CA SER A 601 -26.15 -6.39 -34.14
C SER A 601 -25.38 -6.27 -32.82
N MET A 602 -26.03 -6.73 -31.76
CA MET A 602 -25.46 -6.80 -30.41
C MET A 602 -24.71 -8.11 -30.22
N GLY A 603 -23.53 -8.04 -29.62
CA GLY A 603 -22.84 -9.16 -28.99
C GLY A 603 -22.63 -8.91 -27.50
N THR A 604 -21.60 -9.53 -26.92
CA THR A 604 -21.25 -9.42 -25.51
C THR A 604 -20.14 -8.39 -25.29
N ALA A 605 -20.23 -7.66 -24.19
CA ALA A 605 -19.16 -6.78 -23.73
C ALA A 605 -17.93 -7.57 -23.29
N ALA A 606 -16.80 -6.87 -23.12
CA ALA A 606 -15.61 -7.43 -22.50
C ALA A 606 -15.94 -7.95 -21.07
N GLY A 607 -15.37 -9.10 -20.72
CA GLY A 607 -15.55 -9.72 -19.42
C GLY A 607 -14.64 -9.14 -18.34
N ALA A 608 -14.62 -9.80 -17.17
CA ALA A 608 -13.66 -9.45 -16.13
C ALA A 608 -12.24 -9.88 -16.55
N ALA A 609 -11.27 -8.99 -16.35
CA ALA A 609 -9.87 -9.34 -16.57
C ALA A 609 -9.38 -10.35 -15.52
N THR A 610 -8.54 -11.28 -15.95
CA THR A 610 -7.63 -12.02 -15.07
C THR A 610 -6.22 -11.43 -15.16
N THR A 611 -5.25 -12.03 -14.50
CA THR A 611 -3.85 -11.64 -14.58
C THR A 611 -2.96 -12.80 -15.05
N VAL A 612 -1.83 -12.45 -15.66
CA VAL A 612 -0.73 -13.39 -15.86
C VAL A 612 -0.31 -13.96 -14.49
N TRP A 613 -0.14 -15.28 -14.43
CA TRP A 613 0.12 -16.03 -13.19
C TRP A 613 1.31 -15.47 -12.39
N GLN A 614 1.15 -15.37 -11.07
CA GLN A 614 2.22 -15.03 -10.12
C GLN A 614 2.74 -16.33 -9.47
N PRO A 615 4.03 -16.69 -9.60
CA PRO A 615 4.51 -18.02 -9.28
C PRO A 615 5.00 -18.15 -7.83
N LEU A 616 4.22 -17.76 -6.82
CA LEU A 616 4.62 -17.97 -5.43
C LEU A 616 4.51 -19.45 -5.03
N PRO A 617 5.49 -20.04 -4.33
CA PRO A 617 6.70 -19.42 -3.75
C PRO A 617 7.93 -19.34 -4.68
N ASP A 618 7.88 -19.88 -5.90
CA ASP A 618 9.01 -19.98 -6.85
C ASP A 618 9.64 -18.64 -7.28
N GLY A 619 8.93 -17.52 -7.11
CA GLY A 619 9.44 -16.17 -7.35
C GLY A 619 8.33 -15.11 -7.44
N PRO A 620 8.68 -13.82 -7.44
CA PRO A 620 7.67 -12.75 -7.44
C PRO A 620 7.00 -12.57 -8.81
N VAL A 621 7.68 -12.92 -9.92
CA VAL A 621 7.20 -12.74 -11.29
C VAL A 621 7.69 -13.85 -12.23
N ILE A 622 6.89 -14.19 -13.24
CA ILE A 622 7.31 -14.85 -14.48
C ILE A 622 7.39 -13.83 -15.61
N THR A 623 8.21 -14.12 -16.62
CA THR A 623 8.17 -13.42 -17.91
C THR A 623 7.88 -14.42 -19.03
N VAL A 624 6.82 -14.17 -19.78
CA VAL A 624 6.47 -14.86 -21.02
C VAL A 624 7.15 -14.11 -22.17
N PRO A 625 8.08 -14.73 -22.92
CA PRO A 625 8.83 -14.04 -23.95
C PRO A 625 7.98 -13.77 -25.21
N PRO A 626 8.38 -12.79 -26.04
CA PRO A 626 7.83 -12.61 -27.38
C PRO A 626 7.94 -13.91 -28.19
N GLY A 627 6.97 -14.18 -29.05
CA GLY A 627 6.86 -15.41 -29.85
C GLY A 627 6.14 -16.57 -29.14
N SER A 628 5.72 -16.37 -27.89
CA SER A 628 4.92 -17.36 -27.16
C SER A 628 3.49 -17.46 -27.71
N THR A 629 2.94 -18.66 -27.80
CA THR A 629 1.54 -18.92 -28.21
C THR A 629 0.64 -19.28 -27.03
N ASN A 630 1.10 -19.05 -25.80
CA ASN A 630 0.40 -19.39 -24.57
C ASN A 630 0.81 -18.45 -23.44
N VAL A 631 -0.16 -18.10 -22.58
CA VAL A 631 0.05 -17.31 -21.38
C VAL A 631 -0.60 -18.00 -20.17
N PRO A 632 0.18 -18.32 -19.12
CA PRO A 632 -0.38 -18.82 -17.86
C PRO A 632 -1.09 -17.73 -17.08
N VAL A 633 -2.27 -18.05 -16.57
CA VAL A 633 -3.19 -17.10 -15.97
C VAL A 633 -3.70 -17.57 -14.61
N THR A 634 -4.07 -16.62 -13.77
CA THR A 634 -4.68 -16.87 -12.45
C THR A 634 -6.07 -17.51 -12.57
N SER A 635 -6.83 -17.17 -13.62
CA SER A 635 -8.15 -17.76 -13.88
C SER A 635 -8.36 -17.92 -15.38
N VAL A 636 -9.08 -18.96 -15.77
CA VAL A 636 -9.53 -19.21 -17.15
C VAL A 636 -11.03 -18.94 -17.33
N ALA A 637 -11.70 -18.42 -16.31
CA ALA A 637 -13.13 -18.12 -16.38
C ALA A 637 -13.42 -17.02 -17.41
N GLY A 638 -14.43 -17.23 -18.25
CA GLY A 638 -14.87 -16.26 -19.27
C GLY A 638 -14.07 -16.27 -20.58
N PHE A 639 -13.15 -17.21 -20.75
CA PHE A 639 -12.40 -17.41 -22.00
C PHE A 639 -13.00 -18.55 -22.82
N GLU A 640 -13.15 -18.33 -24.13
CA GLU A 640 -13.69 -19.32 -25.07
C GLU A 640 -12.81 -19.45 -26.33
N VAL A 641 -12.74 -20.65 -26.91
CA VAL A 641 -12.00 -20.87 -28.16
C VAL A 641 -12.61 -20.06 -29.30
N GLY A 642 -11.77 -19.38 -30.07
CA GLY A 642 -12.18 -18.48 -31.16
C GLY A 642 -12.46 -17.04 -30.72
N GLN A 643 -12.51 -16.76 -29.42
CA GLN A 643 -12.69 -15.42 -28.87
C GLN A 643 -11.41 -14.60 -29.00
N LYS A 644 -11.53 -13.28 -29.21
CA LYS A 644 -10.40 -12.34 -29.06
C LYS A 644 -10.18 -11.99 -27.59
N ILE A 645 -8.91 -11.88 -27.21
CA ILE A 645 -8.48 -11.44 -25.88
C ILE A 645 -7.43 -10.34 -26.02
N ALA A 646 -7.36 -9.47 -25.03
CA ALA A 646 -6.31 -8.47 -24.93
C ALA A 646 -5.28 -8.90 -23.86
N LEU A 647 -4.01 -8.93 -24.24
CA LEU A 647 -2.88 -9.20 -23.37
C LEU A 647 -2.19 -7.89 -23.02
N GLY A 648 -2.19 -7.54 -21.73
CA GLY A 648 -1.50 -6.36 -21.23
C GLY A 648 0.00 -6.46 -21.45
N TYR A 649 0.65 -5.35 -21.80
CA TYR A 649 2.10 -5.26 -21.85
C TYR A 649 2.57 -3.82 -21.63
N GLY A 650 3.82 -3.69 -21.17
CA GLY A 650 4.45 -2.40 -20.87
C GLY A 650 4.84 -2.26 -19.40
N ALA A 651 4.36 -3.18 -18.56
CA ALA A 651 4.68 -3.20 -17.15
C ALA A 651 6.16 -3.48 -16.94
N SER A 652 6.68 -2.91 -15.86
CA SER A 652 8.01 -3.21 -15.37
C SER A 652 7.91 -3.91 -14.02
N TYR A 653 8.90 -4.75 -13.72
CA TYR A 653 9.18 -5.19 -12.37
C TYR A 653 10.47 -4.50 -11.89
N PRO A 654 10.46 -3.75 -10.78
CA PRO A 654 9.31 -3.51 -9.89
C PRO A 654 8.19 -2.67 -10.54
N ALA A 655 6.95 -2.94 -10.14
CA ALA A 655 5.75 -2.24 -10.59
C ALA A 655 5.66 -0.87 -9.92
N VAL A 656 6.13 0.17 -10.61
CA VAL A 656 6.00 1.58 -10.20
C VAL A 656 5.11 2.35 -11.16
N ALA A 657 4.32 3.28 -10.63
CA ALA A 657 3.39 4.08 -11.40
C ALA A 657 4.11 5.09 -12.31
N LYS A 658 4.31 4.71 -13.58
CA LYS A 658 4.86 5.59 -14.62
C LYS A 658 4.46 5.18 -16.04
N THR A 659 4.18 3.90 -16.28
CA THR A 659 3.88 3.38 -17.62
C THR A 659 2.39 3.47 -17.92
N VAL A 660 2.07 4.02 -19.09
CA VAL A 660 0.78 3.74 -19.73
C VAL A 660 0.92 2.35 -20.33
N GLU A 661 0.16 1.39 -19.80
CA GLU A 661 0.09 0.03 -20.31
C GLU A 661 -0.60 0.01 -21.67
N LYS A 662 -0.35 -1.06 -22.42
CA LYS A 662 -0.94 -1.29 -23.74
C LYS A 662 -1.53 -2.67 -23.81
N TYR A 663 -2.34 -2.89 -24.84
CA TYR A 663 -2.86 -4.20 -25.18
C TYR A 663 -2.38 -4.66 -26.55
N GLU A 664 -2.02 -5.94 -26.65
CA GLU A 664 -2.02 -6.65 -27.90
C GLU A 664 -3.20 -7.61 -27.96
N VAL A 665 -3.79 -7.79 -29.14
CA VAL A 665 -5.02 -8.58 -29.31
C VAL A 665 -4.68 -9.87 -30.06
N VAL A 666 -5.07 -11.00 -29.45
CA VAL A 666 -4.88 -12.35 -29.98
C VAL A 666 -6.17 -13.14 -29.93
N THR A 667 -6.25 -14.24 -30.66
CA THR A 667 -7.42 -15.13 -30.70
C THR A 667 -7.13 -16.42 -29.95
N VAL A 668 -8.00 -16.81 -29.03
CA VAL A 668 -7.88 -18.03 -28.23
C VAL A 668 -7.98 -19.28 -29.13
N THR A 669 -7.03 -20.19 -29.00
CA THR A 669 -6.99 -21.48 -29.70
C THR A 669 -7.28 -22.66 -28.77
N ALA A 670 -6.96 -22.53 -27.48
CA ALA A 670 -7.31 -23.50 -26.45
C ALA A 670 -7.39 -22.84 -25.07
N VAL A 671 -8.33 -23.30 -24.25
CA VAL A 671 -8.46 -22.90 -22.85
C VAL A 671 -7.95 -24.06 -21.99
N GLY A 672 -6.83 -23.82 -21.32
CA GLY A 672 -6.19 -24.79 -20.44
C GLY A 672 -6.65 -24.68 -18.99
N LYS A 673 -5.76 -25.05 -18.08
CA LYS A 673 -5.96 -24.99 -16.63
C LYS A 673 -5.31 -23.72 -16.06
N PRO A 674 -5.93 -23.05 -15.08
CA PRO A 674 -5.29 -21.94 -14.38
C PRO A 674 -4.13 -22.43 -13.52
N GLY A 675 -3.26 -21.52 -13.09
CA GLY A 675 -2.27 -21.82 -12.06
C GLY A 675 -2.92 -22.25 -10.75
N THR A 676 -2.19 -23.01 -9.93
CA THR A 676 -2.66 -23.49 -8.63
C THR A 676 -1.59 -23.31 -7.58
N GLN A 677 -2.01 -22.76 -6.45
CA GLN A 677 -1.23 -22.64 -5.22
C GLN A 677 -1.89 -23.56 -4.20
N ALA A 678 -1.09 -24.40 -3.55
CA ALA A 678 -1.51 -25.40 -2.58
C ALA A 678 -0.40 -25.59 -1.55
N TRP A 679 -0.59 -26.51 -0.59
CA TRP A 679 0.37 -26.75 0.48
C TRP A 679 0.33 -28.20 0.93
N LEU A 680 1.38 -28.64 1.63
CA LEU A 680 1.50 -30.00 2.17
C LEU A 680 0.58 -30.22 3.37
N SER A 681 -0.39 -31.12 3.29
CA SER A 681 -1.34 -31.37 4.38
C SER A 681 -0.82 -32.34 5.45
N ALA A 682 0.40 -32.84 5.31
CA ALA A 682 1.11 -33.65 6.31
C ALA A 682 2.63 -33.50 6.09
N ASP A 683 3.41 -33.79 7.13
CA ASP A 683 4.88 -33.84 7.02
C ASP A 683 5.26 -34.89 5.96
N ALA A 684 6.14 -34.51 5.04
CA ALA A 684 6.69 -35.38 4.00
C ALA A 684 8.16 -35.65 4.30
N LYS A 685 8.54 -36.92 4.38
CA LYS A 685 9.85 -37.36 4.89
C LYS A 685 10.78 -37.75 3.73
N PRO A 686 12.10 -37.69 3.95
CA PRO A 686 13.05 -38.30 3.03
C PRO A 686 12.69 -39.76 2.75
N GLY A 687 12.63 -40.14 1.48
CA GLY A 687 12.21 -41.47 1.03
C GLY A 687 10.74 -41.57 0.60
N ASP A 688 9.87 -40.65 0.99
CA ASP A 688 8.45 -40.68 0.61
C ASP A 688 8.30 -40.45 -0.90
N THR A 689 7.45 -41.26 -1.55
CA THR A 689 7.04 -41.08 -2.95
C THR A 689 5.64 -40.53 -3.09
N ASN A 690 4.94 -40.27 -1.98
CA ASN A 690 3.58 -39.77 -1.96
C ASN A 690 3.47 -38.60 -0.99
N ILE A 691 3.06 -37.43 -1.49
CA ILE A 691 2.84 -36.24 -0.66
C ILE A 691 1.35 -35.97 -0.48
N LYS A 692 0.95 -35.61 0.74
CA LYS A 692 -0.43 -35.22 1.05
C LYS A 692 -0.58 -33.73 0.83
N VAL A 693 -1.63 -33.31 0.13
CA VAL A 693 -1.78 -31.93 -0.33
C VAL A 693 -3.20 -31.42 -0.10
N SER A 694 -3.31 -30.12 0.10
CA SER A 694 -4.59 -29.43 0.31
C SER A 694 -5.46 -29.30 -0.93
N SER A 695 -4.87 -29.38 -2.12
CA SER A 695 -5.60 -29.36 -3.37
C SER A 695 -4.89 -30.20 -4.43
N THR A 696 -5.68 -30.94 -5.21
CA THR A 696 -5.24 -31.60 -6.45
C THR A 696 -5.86 -30.95 -7.69
N ALA A 697 -6.63 -29.87 -7.51
CA ALA A 697 -7.29 -29.17 -8.60
C ALA A 697 -6.25 -28.58 -9.56
N ASN A 698 -6.50 -28.71 -10.87
CA ASN A 698 -5.65 -28.22 -11.95
C ASN A 698 -4.21 -28.78 -12.03
N ILE A 699 -3.83 -29.71 -11.14
CA ILE A 699 -2.55 -30.43 -11.22
C ILE A 699 -2.66 -31.55 -12.26
N SER A 700 -1.55 -31.83 -12.95
CA SER A 700 -1.44 -32.82 -14.03
C SER A 700 -0.20 -33.71 -13.84
N VAL A 701 -0.25 -34.91 -14.42
CA VAL A 701 0.94 -35.77 -14.54
C VAL A 701 2.02 -35.04 -15.33
N GLY A 702 3.25 -35.03 -14.82
CA GLY A 702 4.38 -34.32 -15.39
C GLY A 702 4.58 -32.90 -14.85
N ASP A 703 3.62 -32.35 -14.08
CA ASP A 703 3.81 -31.07 -13.42
C ASP A 703 4.99 -31.16 -12.44
N LYS A 704 5.75 -30.05 -12.36
CA LYS A 704 6.86 -29.89 -11.44
C LYS A 704 6.42 -29.05 -10.25
N ILE A 705 6.78 -29.50 -9.06
CA ILE A 705 6.48 -28.85 -7.79
C ILE A 705 7.81 -28.54 -7.11
N ARG A 706 8.02 -27.28 -6.75
CA ARG A 706 9.15 -26.82 -5.93
C ARG A 706 8.69 -26.78 -4.47
N LEU A 707 9.46 -27.40 -3.58
CA LEU A 707 9.23 -27.39 -2.14
C LEU A 707 10.39 -26.70 -1.43
N ASP A 708 10.04 -25.95 -0.38
CA ASP A 708 10.95 -25.44 0.64
C ASP A 708 11.97 -24.39 0.16
N ILE A 709 12.88 -24.02 1.06
CA ILE A 709 14.00 -23.11 0.83
C ILE A 709 15.34 -23.80 1.12
N ASP A 710 16.44 -23.12 0.80
CA ASP A 710 17.79 -23.59 1.12
C ASP A 710 18.15 -23.21 2.56
N SER A 711 17.92 -24.13 3.50
CA SER A 711 18.26 -23.96 4.92
C SER A 711 18.95 -25.19 5.52
N THR A 712 19.65 -25.03 6.65
CA THR A 712 20.39 -26.12 7.30
C THR A 712 19.44 -27.28 7.66
N GLY A 713 19.71 -28.49 7.19
CA GLY A 713 18.85 -29.67 7.43
C GLY A 713 17.62 -29.75 6.52
N HIS A 714 17.38 -28.73 5.70
CA HIS A 714 16.34 -28.65 4.68
C HIS A 714 16.98 -28.40 3.31
N GLY A 715 16.17 -28.32 2.26
CA GLY A 715 16.70 -27.99 0.94
C GLY A 715 15.62 -27.83 -0.12
N ILE A 716 15.91 -27.00 -1.12
CA ILE A 716 15.04 -26.81 -2.28
C ILE A 716 14.96 -28.13 -3.06
N GLU A 717 13.76 -28.69 -3.15
CA GLU A 717 13.49 -29.91 -3.91
C GLU A 717 12.47 -29.66 -5.02
N THR A 718 12.80 -30.06 -6.25
CA THR A 718 11.86 -30.06 -7.37
C THR A 718 11.46 -31.48 -7.71
N VAL A 719 10.19 -31.81 -7.49
CA VAL A 719 9.62 -33.13 -7.75
C VAL A 719 8.71 -33.09 -8.97
N THR A 720 8.53 -34.24 -9.63
CA THR A 720 7.61 -34.38 -10.78
C THR A 720 6.47 -35.31 -10.43
N VAL A 721 5.24 -34.85 -10.68
CA VAL A 721 4.00 -35.60 -10.41
C VAL A 721 3.87 -36.80 -11.35
N LYS A 722 3.77 -38.00 -10.79
CA LYS A 722 3.55 -39.27 -11.47
C LYS A 722 2.05 -39.60 -11.63
N SER A 723 1.26 -39.37 -10.59
CA SER A 723 -0.20 -39.53 -10.62
C SER A 723 -0.88 -38.61 -9.61
N VAL A 724 -2.10 -38.16 -9.94
CA VAL A 724 -2.90 -37.24 -9.13
C VAL A 724 -4.01 -38.01 -8.44
N GLY A 725 -4.04 -37.96 -7.10
CA GLY A 725 -5.09 -38.54 -6.27
C GLY A 725 -6.12 -37.51 -5.80
N THR A 726 -6.61 -37.71 -4.58
CA THR A 726 -7.58 -36.83 -3.90
C THR A 726 -6.87 -35.90 -2.92
N ALA A 727 -7.40 -34.69 -2.81
CA ALA A 727 -6.96 -33.71 -1.82
C ALA A 727 -7.32 -34.17 -0.39
N SER A 728 -6.56 -33.66 0.59
CA SER A 728 -6.90 -33.80 1.99
C SER A 728 -8.11 -32.95 2.37
N ALA A 729 -8.89 -33.41 3.34
CA ALA A 729 -9.96 -32.60 3.95
C ALA A 729 -9.44 -31.60 5.01
N ARG A 730 -8.12 -31.58 5.29
CA ARG A 730 -7.49 -30.73 6.32
C ARG A 730 -7.30 -29.29 5.83
N SER A 731 -7.49 -28.32 6.73
CA SER A 731 -7.04 -26.92 6.57
C SER A 731 -5.77 -26.65 7.38
N THR A 732 -4.97 -25.67 6.97
CA THR A 732 -3.72 -25.24 7.65
C THR A 732 -3.97 -24.89 9.12
N PHE A 733 -5.14 -24.33 9.43
CA PHE A 733 -5.56 -23.87 10.75
C PHE A 733 -5.89 -24.98 11.76
N ASN A 734 -5.95 -26.26 11.39
CA ASN A 734 -6.44 -27.30 12.30
C ASN A 734 -5.36 -27.94 13.20
N GLY A 735 -4.13 -27.41 13.21
CA GLY A 735 -3.01 -28.05 13.92
C GLY A 735 -2.66 -29.42 13.32
N PRO A 736 -1.93 -30.31 14.02
CA PRO A 736 -1.54 -31.62 13.51
C PRO A 736 -2.73 -32.49 13.06
N LEU A 737 -2.53 -33.29 12.01
CA LEU A 737 -3.58 -34.20 11.48
C LEU A 737 -4.05 -35.17 12.57
N LYS A 738 -5.35 -35.20 12.85
CA LYS A 738 -5.95 -36.13 13.81
C LYS A 738 -6.18 -37.49 13.16
N SER A 739 -6.19 -38.54 13.96
CA SER A 739 -6.37 -39.93 13.47
C SER A 739 -7.70 -40.19 12.77
N ASN A 740 -8.68 -39.28 12.90
CA ASN A 740 -10.00 -39.39 12.30
C ASN A 740 -10.23 -38.44 11.10
N GLU A 741 -9.19 -37.73 10.65
CA GLU A 741 -9.25 -36.84 9.48
C GLU A 741 -8.76 -37.55 8.22
N ASP A 742 -9.38 -37.26 7.07
CA ASP A 742 -8.98 -37.85 5.78
C ASP A 742 -7.78 -37.09 5.17
N PRO A 743 -6.58 -37.70 5.11
CA PRO A 743 -5.41 -37.07 4.51
C PRO A 743 -5.48 -37.03 2.98
N GLY A 744 -6.45 -37.69 2.35
CA GLY A 744 -6.49 -37.87 0.90
C GLY A 744 -5.42 -38.83 0.37
N THR A 745 -5.55 -39.21 -0.90
CA THR A 745 -4.55 -40.07 -1.55
C THR A 745 -3.33 -39.29 -2.06
N GLY A 746 -3.43 -37.96 -2.19
CA GLY A 746 -2.29 -37.07 -2.43
C GLY A 746 -1.74 -37.10 -3.85
N LEU A 747 -0.47 -36.71 -4.02
CA LEU A 747 0.25 -36.75 -5.28
C LEU A 747 1.36 -37.80 -5.20
N GLU A 748 1.38 -38.73 -6.15
CA GLU A 748 2.49 -39.66 -6.29
C GLU A 748 3.61 -38.99 -7.10
N LEU A 749 4.85 -39.19 -6.67
CA LEU A 749 6.05 -38.62 -7.24
C LEU A 749 6.80 -39.64 -8.10
N THR A 750 7.57 -39.14 -9.06
CA THR A 750 8.42 -39.99 -9.93
C THR A 750 9.70 -40.48 -9.24
N ALA A 751 10.11 -39.82 -8.15
CA ALA A 751 11.27 -40.15 -7.34
C ALA A 751 10.97 -39.89 -5.86
N PRO A 752 11.63 -40.60 -4.93
CA PRO A 752 11.49 -40.34 -3.49
C PRO A 752 12.09 -38.97 -3.11
N LEU A 753 11.51 -38.33 -2.09
CA LEU A 753 12.01 -37.09 -1.50
C LEU A 753 13.40 -37.27 -0.89
N LYS A 754 14.20 -36.20 -0.92
CA LYS A 754 15.53 -36.13 -0.31
C LYS A 754 15.51 -35.42 1.03
N PHE A 755 14.65 -34.42 1.18
CA PHE A 755 14.55 -33.59 2.38
C PHE A 755 13.25 -33.84 3.13
N HIS A 756 13.24 -33.40 4.39
CA HIS A 756 12.01 -33.30 5.16
C HIS A 756 11.31 -32.00 4.79
N HIS A 757 9.99 -32.05 4.60
CA HIS A 757 9.15 -30.90 4.37
C HIS A 757 7.97 -30.95 5.33
N SER A 758 7.83 -29.90 6.12
CA SER A 758 6.75 -29.80 7.10
C SER A 758 5.38 -29.68 6.44
N SER A 759 4.35 -30.11 7.17
CA SER A 759 2.98 -29.73 6.83
C SER A 759 2.84 -28.20 6.81
N ASN A 760 1.94 -27.70 5.98
CA ASN A 760 1.73 -26.29 5.63
C ASN A 760 2.80 -25.69 4.72
N MET A 761 3.81 -26.45 4.29
CA MET A 761 4.76 -25.97 3.26
C MET A 761 4.03 -25.69 1.94
N PRO A 762 4.02 -24.45 1.44
CA PRO A 762 3.31 -24.09 0.23
C PRO A 762 4.09 -24.50 -1.02
N PHE A 763 3.35 -24.68 -2.10
CA PHE A 763 3.89 -24.93 -3.43
C PHE A 763 2.94 -24.41 -4.50
N SER A 764 3.43 -24.32 -5.74
CA SER A 764 2.57 -24.01 -6.87
C SER A 764 2.82 -24.88 -8.10
N VAL A 765 1.82 -24.90 -8.98
CA VAL A 765 1.96 -25.33 -10.37
C VAL A 765 1.43 -24.23 -11.28
N ARG A 766 2.16 -23.98 -12.37
CA ARG A 766 1.89 -22.85 -13.29
C ARG A 766 0.57 -22.98 -14.07
N GLY A 767 0.03 -24.19 -14.20
CA GLY A 767 -1.10 -24.48 -15.08
C GLY A 767 -0.74 -24.39 -16.57
N THR A 768 -1.69 -24.78 -17.43
CA THR A 768 -1.50 -24.75 -18.90
C THR A 768 -2.00 -23.47 -19.56
N GLY A 769 -2.69 -22.59 -18.84
CA GLY A 769 -3.00 -21.22 -19.29
C GLY A 769 -3.95 -21.11 -20.47
N ILE A 770 -3.87 -20.00 -21.20
CA ILE A 770 -4.64 -19.73 -22.41
C ILE A 770 -3.70 -19.77 -23.62
N SER A 771 -3.99 -20.63 -24.58
CA SER A 771 -3.27 -20.69 -25.86
C SER A 771 -3.96 -19.82 -26.90
N PHE A 772 -3.18 -19.20 -27.78
CA PHE A 772 -3.67 -18.22 -28.73
C PHE A 772 -2.86 -18.13 -30.03
N THR A 773 -3.42 -17.43 -31.02
CA THR A 773 -2.79 -17.06 -32.29
C THR A 773 -3.16 -15.62 -32.67
N PRO A 774 -2.27 -14.83 -33.30
CA PRO A 774 -0.86 -15.12 -33.58
C PRO A 774 -0.02 -15.24 -32.30
N ALA A 775 1.24 -15.65 -32.43
CA ALA A 775 2.17 -15.62 -31.30
C ALA A 775 2.35 -14.18 -30.77
N ALA A 776 2.55 -14.03 -29.46
CA ALA A 776 2.66 -12.74 -28.79
C ALA A 776 3.80 -11.90 -29.38
N ALA A 777 3.53 -10.64 -29.67
CA ALA A 777 4.52 -9.71 -30.19
C ALA A 777 5.40 -9.13 -29.08
N HIS A 778 4.88 -9.08 -27.85
CA HIS A 778 5.56 -8.49 -26.70
C HIS A 778 5.87 -9.53 -25.62
N ALA A 779 6.74 -9.12 -24.69
CA ALA A 779 6.93 -9.88 -23.47
C ALA A 779 5.78 -9.56 -22.52
N HIS A 780 5.32 -10.56 -21.76
CA HIS A 780 4.33 -10.38 -20.71
C HIS A 780 4.88 -10.78 -19.36
N SER A 781 4.55 -10.04 -18.31
CA SER A 781 4.99 -10.29 -16.95
C SER A 781 3.82 -10.67 -16.05
N SER A 782 4.08 -11.39 -14.95
CA SER A 782 3.07 -11.62 -13.90
C SER A 782 2.31 -10.34 -13.56
N ASN A 783 1.04 -10.51 -13.21
CA ASN A 783 0.14 -9.44 -12.77
C ASN A 783 -0.28 -8.44 -13.86
N GLU A 784 0.23 -8.53 -15.09
CA GLU A 784 -0.37 -7.85 -16.25
C GLU A 784 -1.78 -8.40 -16.52
N PRO A 785 -2.74 -7.53 -16.92
CA PRO A 785 -4.11 -7.94 -17.17
C PRO A 785 -4.24 -8.76 -18.46
N VAL A 786 -5.07 -9.80 -18.41
CA VAL A 786 -5.51 -10.61 -19.55
C VAL A 786 -7.03 -10.52 -19.62
N LEU A 787 -7.54 -9.88 -20.67
CA LEU A 787 -8.95 -9.47 -20.77
C LEU A 787 -9.68 -10.23 -21.89
N PRO A 788 -10.74 -11.01 -21.58
CA PRO A 788 -11.63 -11.52 -22.61
C PRO A 788 -12.47 -10.39 -23.22
N LEU A 789 -12.34 -10.15 -24.53
CA LEU A 789 -12.94 -8.98 -25.19
C LEU A 789 -14.43 -9.14 -25.57
N GLY A 790 -15.02 -10.29 -25.27
CA GLY A 790 -16.38 -10.64 -25.72
C GLY A 790 -16.53 -10.70 -27.24
N SER A 791 -17.75 -10.86 -27.73
CA SER A 791 -18.05 -10.85 -29.16
C SER A 791 -18.23 -9.44 -29.75
N GLY A 792 -18.34 -8.41 -28.89
CA GLY A 792 -18.35 -7.01 -29.29
C GLY A 792 -19.68 -6.55 -29.90
N VAL A 793 -19.68 -5.33 -30.45
CA VAL A 793 -20.82 -4.72 -31.15
C VAL A 793 -20.49 -4.65 -32.64
N THR A 794 -21.39 -5.17 -33.49
CA THR A 794 -21.22 -5.11 -34.95
C THR A 794 -21.79 -3.81 -35.48
N LEU A 795 -21.01 -3.12 -36.31
CA LEU A 795 -21.34 -1.83 -36.92
C LEU A 795 -22.02 -2.03 -38.28
N ASP A 796 -22.87 -1.09 -38.68
CA ASP A 796 -23.52 -1.04 -39.99
C ASP A 796 -22.53 -0.90 -41.16
N LYS A 797 -21.39 -0.25 -40.89
CA LYS A 797 -20.27 -0.13 -41.82
C LYS A 797 -18.93 -0.09 -41.05
N PRO A 798 -17.82 -0.54 -41.66
CA PRO A 798 -16.51 -0.48 -41.03
C PRO A 798 -16.11 0.91 -40.53
N LEU A 799 -15.28 0.99 -39.49
CA LEU A 799 -14.68 2.24 -39.01
C LEU A 799 -13.84 2.92 -40.10
N ALA A 800 -13.86 4.25 -40.12
CA ALA A 800 -13.03 5.03 -41.04
C ALA A 800 -11.69 5.45 -40.42
N LYS A 801 -11.63 5.53 -39.09
CA LYS A 801 -10.49 5.96 -38.30
C LYS A 801 -10.08 4.88 -37.30
N ASN A 802 -8.88 5.05 -36.74
CA ASN A 802 -8.42 4.28 -35.59
C ASN A 802 -8.91 4.95 -34.30
N HIS A 803 -9.23 4.14 -33.31
CA HIS A 803 -9.67 4.57 -31.99
C HIS A 803 -8.91 3.79 -30.92
N PRO A 804 -8.16 4.44 -30.01
CA PRO A 804 -7.46 3.74 -28.94
C PRO A 804 -8.41 3.17 -27.89
N VAL A 805 -7.90 2.25 -27.08
CA VAL A 805 -8.55 1.82 -25.83
C VAL A 805 -9.01 3.04 -25.00
N ASP A 806 -10.15 2.88 -24.31
CA ASP A 806 -10.85 3.93 -23.54
C ASP A 806 -11.47 5.08 -24.34
N ASP A 807 -11.38 5.07 -25.67
CA ASP A 807 -12.18 5.99 -26.48
C ASP A 807 -13.67 5.84 -26.17
N VAL A 808 -14.36 6.97 -26.19
CA VAL A 808 -15.80 7.06 -25.92
C VAL A 808 -16.58 6.17 -26.90
N VAL A 809 -17.52 5.40 -26.37
CA VAL A 809 -18.59 4.78 -27.17
C VAL A 809 -19.91 5.19 -26.54
N ARG A 810 -20.58 6.17 -27.16
CA ARG A 810 -21.78 6.81 -26.59
C ARG A 810 -23.00 6.57 -27.47
N ASP A 811 -24.00 5.94 -26.86
CA ASP A 811 -25.38 5.91 -27.37
C ASP A 811 -26.22 6.99 -26.66
N ALA A 812 -26.66 8.03 -27.36
CA ALA A 812 -27.41 9.12 -26.73
C ALA A 812 -28.81 8.71 -26.23
N SER A 813 -29.34 7.56 -26.69
CA SER A 813 -30.66 7.07 -26.28
C SER A 813 -30.64 6.32 -24.93
N VAL A 814 -29.45 5.93 -24.46
CA VAL A 814 -29.27 5.17 -23.23
C VAL A 814 -29.27 6.09 -22.00
N THR A 815 -30.26 5.89 -21.13
CA THR A 815 -30.45 6.63 -19.87
C THR A 815 -30.15 5.80 -18.62
N THR A 816 -29.79 4.52 -18.79
CA THR A 816 -29.58 3.57 -17.69
C THR A 816 -28.11 3.26 -17.41
N ALA A 817 -27.18 3.92 -18.11
CA ALA A 817 -25.74 3.70 -17.96
C ALA A 817 -24.97 4.99 -18.27
N GLY A 818 -23.75 5.09 -17.72
CA GLY A 818 -22.92 6.29 -17.84
C GLY A 818 -23.46 7.44 -16.99
N TYR A 819 -22.84 8.61 -17.12
CA TYR A 819 -23.27 9.82 -16.42
C TYR A 819 -24.67 10.26 -16.87
N GLN A 820 -25.56 10.49 -15.89
CA GLN A 820 -26.96 10.90 -16.12
C GLN A 820 -27.32 12.14 -15.29
N GLY A 821 -26.33 12.93 -14.88
CA GLY A 821 -26.56 14.13 -14.07
C GLY A 821 -27.23 15.27 -14.86
N PRO A 822 -27.78 16.26 -14.14
CA PRO A 822 -28.60 17.31 -14.74
C PRO A 822 -27.83 18.31 -15.60
N ALA A 823 -26.53 18.50 -15.33
CA ALA A 823 -25.65 19.32 -16.16
C ALA A 823 -25.02 18.47 -17.27
N GLU A 824 -25.13 18.90 -18.52
CA GLU A 824 -24.45 18.22 -19.63
C GLU A 824 -22.92 18.32 -19.46
N PRO A 825 -22.17 17.21 -19.59
CA PRO A 825 -20.72 17.25 -19.51
C PRO A 825 -20.11 18.12 -20.60
N ASN A 826 -19.05 18.85 -20.27
CA ASN A 826 -18.22 19.53 -21.26
C ASN A 826 -17.48 18.51 -22.15
N GLN A 827 -17.17 17.35 -21.60
CA GLN A 827 -16.52 16.26 -22.32
C GLN A 827 -16.99 14.89 -21.80
N TRP A 828 -17.07 13.92 -22.70
CA TRP A 828 -17.28 12.52 -22.36
C TRP A 828 -15.94 11.77 -22.33
N PHE A 829 -15.80 10.79 -21.44
CA PHE A 829 -14.68 9.84 -21.44
C PHE A 829 -15.19 8.39 -21.47
N GLY A 830 -14.46 7.47 -22.10
CA GLY A 830 -14.91 6.09 -22.31
C GLY A 830 -14.56 5.12 -21.18
N GLY A 831 -13.62 5.48 -20.30
CA GLY A 831 -13.31 4.73 -19.09
C GLY A 831 -11.81 4.64 -18.80
N PRO A 832 -11.40 3.74 -17.89
CA PRO A 832 -12.27 2.85 -17.10
C PRO A 832 -13.21 3.63 -16.16
N ALA A 833 -14.29 3.00 -15.69
CA ALA A 833 -15.10 3.61 -14.64
C ALA A 833 -14.24 3.86 -13.38
N LEU A 834 -14.53 4.93 -12.63
CA LEU A 834 -13.83 5.21 -11.39
C LEU A 834 -14.12 4.12 -10.36
N SER A 835 -13.07 3.64 -9.69
CA SER A 835 -13.25 2.69 -8.59
C SER A 835 -13.98 3.37 -7.43
N PRO A 836 -15.02 2.73 -6.85
CA PRO A 836 -15.67 3.24 -5.65
C PRO A 836 -14.79 3.14 -4.40
N GLY A 837 -13.80 2.24 -4.38
CA GLY A 837 -13.00 1.92 -3.19
C GLY A 837 -11.68 2.67 -3.11
N ALA A 838 -10.90 2.71 -4.20
CA ALA A 838 -9.59 3.37 -4.22
C ALA A 838 -9.04 3.57 -5.64
N GLY A 839 -8.23 4.62 -5.81
CA GLY A 839 -7.55 4.93 -7.07
C GLY A 839 -6.69 6.18 -6.99
N ALA A 840 -6.15 6.58 -8.14
CA ALA A 840 -5.36 7.79 -8.30
C ALA A 840 -5.84 8.61 -9.51
N MET A 841 -5.62 9.92 -9.44
CA MET A 841 -5.84 10.84 -10.56
C MET A 841 -4.68 11.83 -10.65
N VAL A 842 -4.23 12.12 -11.87
CA VAL A 842 -3.20 13.11 -12.13
C VAL A 842 -3.59 13.98 -13.32
N LEU A 843 -3.74 15.28 -13.07
CA LEU A 843 -3.98 16.29 -14.08
C LEU A 843 -2.64 16.87 -14.54
N ARG A 844 -2.40 16.83 -15.86
CA ARG A 844 -1.21 17.41 -16.48
C ARG A 844 -1.58 18.46 -17.49
N ASP A 845 -0.73 19.47 -17.60
CA ASP A 845 -0.86 20.43 -18.68
C ASP A 845 -0.36 19.87 -20.03
N ALA A 846 -0.50 20.67 -21.09
CA ALA A 846 -0.09 20.28 -22.45
C ALA A 846 1.41 19.96 -22.61
N SER A 847 2.25 20.37 -21.64
CA SER A 847 3.70 20.05 -21.61
C SER A 847 4.02 18.83 -20.75
N GLY A 848 3.03 18.22 -20.11
CA GLY A 848 3.18 17.06 -19.23
C GLY A 848 3.49 17.40 -17.77
N LEU A 849 3.52 18.69 -17.41
CA LEU A 849 3.72 19.14 -16.02
C LEU A 849 2.48 18.83 -15.18
N VAL A 850 2.68 18.31 -13.97
CA VAL A 850 1.58 18.00 -13.03
C VAL A 850 1.02 19.30 -12.47
N VAL A 851 -0.27 19.52 -12.69
CA VAL A 851 -1.03 20.67 -12.20
C VAL A 851 -1.71 20.35 -10.87
N ASP A 852 -2.31 19.16 -10.79
CA ASP A 852 -2.97 18.67 -9.58
C ASP A 852 -2.96 17.15 -9.57
N SER A 853 -3.03 16.56 -8.38
CA SER A 853 -3.01 15.11 -8.22
C SER A 853 -3.69 14.69 -6.93
N LEU A 854 -4.29 13.51 -6.94
CA LEU A 854 -4.80 12.93 -5.70
C LEU A 854 -4.72 11.41 -5.69
N ASN A 855 -4.56 10.91 -4.48
CA ASN A 855 -4.86 9.53 -4.13
C ASN A 855 -6.16 9.49 -3.32
N TYR A 856 -7.00 8.49 -3.55
CA TYR A 856 -8.23 8.33 -2.78
C TYR A 856 -8.43 6.89 -2.32
N GLY A 857 -8.98 6.73 -1.11
CA GLY A 857 -9.24 5.41 -0.49
C GLY A 857 -7.98 4.69 0.01
N LEU A 858 -6.97 4.56 -0.84
CA LEU A 858 -5.62 4.04 -0.55
C LEU A 858 -4.57 4.99 -1.15
N LEU A 859 -3.30 4.79 -0.85
CA LEU A 859 -2.19 5.38 -1.60
C LEU A 859 -1.94 4.50 -2.84
N ALA A 860 -2.68 4.72 -3.93
CA ALA A 860 -2.50 3.98 -5.19
C ALA A 860 -1.16 4.34 -5.87
N ASP A 861 -0.87 5.63 -6.00
CA ASP A 861 0.34 6.21 -6.59
C ASP A 861 1.02 7.15 -5.58
N PRO A 862 1.89 6.64 -4.68
CA PRO A 862 2.45 7.44 -3.58
C PRO A 862 3.29 8.64 -4.02
N TRP A 863 3.84 8.65 -5.23
CA TRP A 863 4.59 9.80 -5.74
C TRP A 863 3.69 11.01 -6.05
N ALA A 864 2.40 10.76 -6.29
CA ALA A 864 1.40 11.75 -6.66
C ALA A 864 0.51 12.15 -5.46
N SER A 865 0.84 11.71 -4.25
CA SER A 865 0.07 12.08 -3.06
C SER A 865 0.45 13.46 -2.55
N GLU A 866 -0.53 14.14 -1.95
CA GLU A 866 -0.35 15.46 -1.36
C GLU A 866 -0.75 15.42 0.11
N GLY A 867 0.15 15.90 0.98
CA GLY A 867 -0.07 16.03 2.41
C GLY A 867 0.88 15.18 3.26
N TYR A 868 0.73 15.30 4.57
CA TYR A 868 1.63 14.63 5.51
C TYR A 868 1.24 13.16 5.72
N HIS A 869 2.19 12.24 5.53
CA HIS A 869 1.93 10.80 5.60
C HIS A 869 2.32 10.14 6.92
N GLY A 870 3.10 10.80 7.79
CA GLY A 870 3.69 10.20 9.00
C GLY A 870 2.91 10.44 10.29
N LYS A 871 1.58 10.61 10.22
CA LYS A 871 0.75 10.81 11.42
C LYS A 871 0.51 9.47 12.11
N SER A 872 0.77 9.38 13.41
CA SER A 872 0.79 8.12 14.15
C SER A 872 -0.40 7.92 15.08
N GLY A 873 -0.73 6.65 15.32
CA GLY A 873 -1.76 6.24 16.26
C GLY A 873 -2.90 5.44 15.62
N THR A 874 -3.89 5.09 16.45
CA THR A 874 -5.01 4.26 16.05
C THR A 874 -5.86 4.92 14.96
N GLY A 875 -6.06 4.22 13.85
CA GLY A 875 -6.85 4.67 12.70
C GLY A 875 -6.14 5.65 11.78
N GLU A 876 -4.87 5.94 12.01
CA GLU A 876 -4.05 6.75 11.11
C GLU A 876 -3.49 5.89 9.97
N GLY A 877 -3.34 6.47 8.77
CA GLY A 877 -2.88 5.72 7.60
C GLY A 877 -2.45 6.59 6.42
N GLY A 878 -1.84 7.73 6.70
CA GLY A 878 -1.39 8.71 5.69
C GLY A 878 -2.51 9.58 5.07
N CYS A 879 -2.10 10.73 4.52
CA CYS A 879 -3.02 11.69 3.89
C CYS A 879 -3.46 11.23 2.50
N ARG A 880 -4.78 11.15 2.28
CA ARG A 880 -5.44 10.82 1.02
C ARG A 880 -6.86 11.36 1.02
N ALA A 881 -7.45 11.56 -0.16
CA ALA A 881 -8.86 11.90 -0.27
C ALA A 881 -9.75 10.73 0.18
N PRO A 882 -10.91 10.99 0.80
CA PRO A 882 -11.90 9.96 1.08
C PRO A 882 -12.40 9.33 -0.24
N ALA A 883 -12.67 8.02 -0.22
CA ALA A 883 -13.29 7.34 -1.36
C ALA A 883 -14.81 7.57 -1.36
N PRO A 884 -15.43 7.87 -2.52
CA PRO A 884 -16.87 8.13 -2.60
C PRO A 884 -17.73 6.91 -2.28
N GLY A 885 -17.24 5.69 -2.55
CA GLY A 885 -18.02 4.45 -2.38
C GLY A 885 -17.86 3.73 -1.04
N MET A 886 -17.08 4.25 -0.09
CA MET A 886 -16.88 3.60 1.20
C MET A 886 -17.79 4.24 2.27
N GLY A 887 -18.83 3.50 2.69
CA GLY A 887 -19.59 3.82 3.89
C GLY A 887 -18.63 3.91 5.09
N GLY A 888 -18.80 4.91 5.95
CA GLY A 888 -17.79 5.36 6.92
C GLY A 888 -17.10 4.24 7.70
N ARG A 889 -15.78 4.42 7.94
CA ARG A 889 -14.88 3.61 8.79
C ARG A 889 -15.49 2.29 9.28
N GLY A 890 -15.70 1.35 8.36
CA GLY A 890 -16.06 -0.01 8.72
C GLY A 890 -14.91 -0.62 9.50
N PHE A 891 -15.21 -1.27 10.63
CA PHE A 891 -14.25 -2.08 11.38
C PHE A 891 -13.79 -3.25 10.50
N GLY A 892 -12.71 -3.02 9.77
CA GLY A 892 -11.91 -3.99 9.04
C GLY A 892 -10.46 -3.49 9.04
N PRO A 893 -9.46 -4.39 8.90
CA PRO A 893 -8.07 -3.99 8.88
C PRO A 893 -7.86 -2.87 7.84
N PRO A 894 -7.18 -1.77 8.20
CA PRO A 894 -6.75 -0.78 7.22
C PRO A 894 -6.05 -1.52 6.06
N GLY A 895 -6.30 -1.15 4.81
CA GLY A 895 -5.62 -1.77 3.67
C GLY A 895 -6.24 -3.03 3.07
N ALA A 896 -7.22 -3.68 3.72
CA ALA A 896 -8.06 -4.65 3.03
C ALA A 896 -9.15 -3.91 2.24
N ALA A 897 -9.31 -4.22 0.95
CA ALA A 897 -10.47 -3.80 0.18
C ALA A 897 -11.72 -4.49 0.76
N ALA A 898 -12.34 -3.90 1.79
CA ALA A 898 -13.67 -4.30 2.22
C ALA A 898 -14.62 -4.20 1.01
N PRO A 899 -15.65 -5.07 0.90
CA PRO A 899 -16.62 -4.98 -0.19
C PRO A 899 -17.22 -3.57 -0.21
N ALA A 900 -16.90 -2.80 -1.25
CA ALA A 900 -17.45 -1.48 -1.43
C ALA A 900 -18.95 -1.64 -1.66
N VAL A 901 -19.76 -1.31 -0.66
CA VAL A 901 -21.19 -1.10 -0.87
C VAL A 901 -21.31 0.31 -1.43
N PRO A 902 -21.66 0.49 -2.72
CA PRO A 902 -21.80 1.83 -3.31
C PRO A 902 -22.75 2.64 -2.43
N SER A 903 -22.20 3.62 -1.71
CA SER A 903 -23.02 4.56 -0.99
C SER A 903 -23.53 5.57 -2.01
N PRO A 904 -24.82 5.53 -2.35
CA PRO A 904 -25.44 6.43 -3.31
C PRO A 904 -25.32 7.89 -2.91
N HIS A 905 -25.42 8.80 -3.89
CA HIS A 905 -25.34 10.25 -3.66
C HIS A 905 -24.05 10.72 -2.98
N ARG A 906 -22.97 9.95 -3.11
CA ARG A 906 -21.64 10.36 -2.64
C ARG A 906 -20.70 10.70 -3.79
N SER A 907 -20.02 11.81 -3.64
CA SER A 907 -18.82 12.19 -4.37
C SER A 907 -17.76 12.60 -3.35
N ALA A 908 -16.50 12.52 -3.76
CA ALA A 908 -15.43 13.16 -3.02
C ALA A 908 -15.15 14.49 -3.71
N GLY A 909 -15.16 15.58 -2.95
CA GLY A 909 -15.02 16.92 -3.49
C GLY A 909 -14.30 17.87 -2.56
N ARG A 910 -13.57 18.81 -3.16
CA ARG A 910 -12.87 19.88 -2.47
C ARG A 910 -13.87 20.87 -1.86
N PHE A 911 -13.66 21.23 -0.61
CA PHE A 911 -14.56 22.08 0.17
C PHE A 911 -14.06 23.53 0.24
N PRO A 912 -14.93 24.56 0.14
CA PRO A 912 -16.04 24.79 -0.77
C PRO A 912 -15.69 25.82 -1.89
N ASP A 913 -14.42 26.25 -1.96
CA ASP A 913 -13.95 27.36 -2.80
C ASP A 913 -12.81 26.96 -3.75
N GLY A 914 -12.53 25.66 -3.86
CA GLY A 914 -11.42 25.12 -4.64
C GLY A 914 -10.05 25.38 -4.02
N ALA A 915 -9.99 25.76 -2.74
CA ALA A 915 -8.73 25.90 -2.03
C ALA A 915 -7.94 24.58 -2.05
N ASP A 916 -6.64 24.73 -2.22
CA ASP A 916 -5.68 23.65 -2.21
C ASP A 916 -4.66 23.96 -1.12
N SER A 917 -4.58 23.08 -0.14
CA SER A 917 -3.63 23.21 0.97
C SER A 917 -2.46 22.24 0.84
N ASP A 918 -2.20 21.75 -0.38
CA ASP A 918 -1.26 20.69 -0.71
C ASP A 918 -1.53 19.45 0.17
N SER A 919 -2.81 19.12 0.40
CA SER A 919 -3.21 18.12 1.40
C SER A 919 -4.54 17.47 1.04
N ASN A 920 -4.51 16.35 0.32
CA ASN A 920 -5.73 15.68 -0.16
C ASN A 920 -6.74 15.35 0.96
N CYS A 921 -6.27 14.91 2.12
CA CYS A 921 -7.12 14.61 3.29
C CYS A 921 -7.66 15.84 4.02
N GLY A 922 -7.05 17.01 3.80
CA GLY A 922 -7.51 18.29 4.33
C GLY A 922 -8.51 18.96 3.41
N ASP A 923 -8.33 18.77 2.10
CA ASP A 923 -9.05 19.49 1.06
C ASP A 923 -10.35 18.78 0.65
N PHE A 924 -10.38 17.45 0.66
CA PHE A 924 -11.55 16.67 0.21
C PHE A 924 -12.44 16.20 1.36
N LEU A 925 -13.75 16.26 1.11
CA LEU A 925 -14.80 15.69 1.95
C LEU A 925 -15.72 14.77 1.12
N VAL A 926 -16.51 13.97 1.82
CA VAL A 926 -17.63 13.20 1.27
C VAL A 926 -18.91 13.58 2.02
N GLN A 927 -20.05 13.55 1.34
CA GLN A 927 -21.36 13.83 1.94
C GLN A 927 -21.69 12.84 3.06
N ALA A 928 -22.45 13.24 4.07
CA ALA A 928 -23.07 12.27 4.96
C ALA A 928 -24.09 11.43 4.16
N ALA A 929 -23.97 10.11 4.25
CA ALA A 929 -24.84 9.18 3.55
C ALA A 929 -25.06 7.93 4.40
N ALA A 930 -26.26 7.36 4.28
CA ALA A 930 -26.67 6.14 4.94
C ALA A 930 -27.73 5.42 4.09
N THR A 931 -28.19 4.29 4.59
CA THR A 931 -29.40 3.62 4.10
C THR A 931 -30.40 3.50 5.23
N LEU A 932 -31.68 3.41 4.87
CA LEU A 932 -32.75 3.07 5.79
C LEU A 932 -32.50 1.66 6.34
N ALA A 933 -32.33 1.54 7.65
CA ALA A 933 -32.19 0.25 8.32
C ALA A 933 -33.56 -0.47 8.49
N ALA A 934 -34.66 0.27 8.40
CA ALA A 934 -36.02 -0.25 8.34
C ALA A 934 -36.85 0.60 7.37
N ALA A 935 -37.93 0.03 6.83
CA ALA A 935 -38.84 0.78 5.95
C ALA A 935 -39.49 1.95 6.70
N ALA A 936 -39.73 3.04 5.99
CA ALA A 936 -40.45 4.23 6.46
C ALA A 936 -41.75 4.40 5.65
N ALA A 937 -42.86 4.67 6.30
CA ALA A 937 -44.15 4.89 5.67
C ALA A 937 -44.38 6.37 5.32
N ALA A 938 -45.30 6.64 4.40
CA ALA A 938 -45.83 7.98 4.23
C ALA A 938 -46.54 8.41 5.53
N GLY A 939 -46.25 9.62 6.01
CA GLY A 939 -46.68 10.14 7.31
C GLY A 939 -45.62 10.04 8.41
N ASP A 940 -44.56 9.24 8.22
CA ASP A 940 -43.48 9.13 9.21
C ASP A 940 -42.62 10.41 9.21
N ASN A 941 -42.29 10.92 10.39
CA ASN A 941 -41.32 12.01 10.56
C ASN A 941 -40.04 11.55 11.26
N ASN A 942 -39.84 10.25 11.46
CA ASN A 942 -38.63 9.69 12.03
C ASN A 942 -38.21 8.46 11.23
N ILE A 943 -37.02 8.52 10.64
CA ILE A 943 -36.48 7.43 9.82
C ILE A 943 -35.40 6.66 10.59
N LYS A 944 -35.34 5.35 10.39
CA LYS A 944 -34.30 4.50 10.99
C LYS A 944 -33.20 4.27 9.98
N VAL A 945 -31.98 4.65 10.31
CA VAL A 945 -30.82 4.61 9.40
C VAL A 945 -29.72 3.69 9.93
N ALA A 946 -28.96 3.10 9.02
CA ALA A 946 -27.83 2.23 9.35
C ALA A 946 -26.67 2.99 10.02
N SER A 947 -26.57 4.31 9.78
CA SER A 947 -25.61 5.20 10.42
C SER A 947 -26.18 6.61 10.52
N VAL A 948 -25.84 7.32 11.60
CA VAL A 948 -26.12 8.75 11.80
C VAL A 948 -24.85 9.59 11.73
N ALA A 949 -23.71 8.99 11.37
CA ALA A 949 -22.44 9.70 11.26
C ALA A 949 -22.53 10.86 10.27
N ASP A 950 -21.97 12.00 10.66
CA ASP A 950 -21.84 13.22 9.85
C ASP A 950 -23.17 13.92 9.48
N PHE A 951 -24.32 13.39 9.91
CA PHE A 951 -25.60 14.09 9.83
C PHE A 951 -25.71 15.15 10.96
N SER A 952 -26.36 16.27 10.67
CA SER A 952 -26.53 17.40 11.58
C SER A 952 -27.88 18.08 11.38
N VAL A 953 -28.42 18.66 12.46
CA VAL A 953 -29.68 19.41 12.45
C VAL A 953 -29.62 20.56 11.45
N GLY A 954 -30.71 20.78 10.70
CA GLY A 954 -30.83 21.82 9.68
C GLY A 954 -30.34 21.42 8.29
N GLN A 955 -29.71 20.25 8.12
CA GLN A 955 -29.31 19.78 6.79
C GLN A 955 -30.53 19.36 5.96
N LYS A 956 -30.47 19.66 4.64
CA LYS A 956 -31.42 19.14 3.67
C LYS A 956 -31.04 17.69 3.34
N LEU A 957 -31.92 16.78 3.75
CA LEU A 957 -31.84 15.35 3.54
C LEU A 957 -32.56 14.96 2.24
N MET A 958 -31.93 14.11 1.44
CA MET A 958 -32.51 13.42 0.30
C MET A 958 -32.71 11.95 0.66
N ILE A 959 -33.92 11.44 0.42
CA ILE A 959 -34.30 10.05 0.66
C ILE A 959 -34.76 9.46 -0.69
N GLY A 960 -34.15 8.35 -1.10
CA GLY A 960 -34.39 7.72 -2.39
C GLY A 960 -33.62 8.36 -3.57
N THR A 961 -33.92 7.89 -4.77
CA THR A 961 -33.31 8.33 -6.05
C THR A 961 -34.40 8.43 -7.12
N GLY A 962 -34.18 9.23 -8.17
CA GLY A 962 -35.08 9.29 -9.32
C GLY A 962 -36.49 9.73 -8.95
N ALA A 963 -37.51 9.05 -9.48
CA ALA A 963 -38.92 9.35 -9.23
C ALA A 963 -39.36 9.13 -7.77
N ASP A 964 -38.66 8.24 -7.06
CA ASP A 964 -38.91 7.93 -5.65
C ASP A 964 -38.20 8.89 -4.69
N ALA A 965 -37.37 9.82 -5.21
CA ALA A 965 -36.67 10.78 -4.39
C ALA A 965 -37.63 11.74 -3.67
N GLU A 966 -37.26 12.08 -2.43
CA GLU A 966 -37.97 13.00 -1.55
C GLU A 966 -36.96 13.82 -0.73
N SER A 967 -37.28 15.09 -0.44
CA SER A 967 -36.45 15.97 0.39
C SER A 967 -37.12 16.26 1.74
N ALA A 968 -36.33 16.29 2.81
CA ALA A 968 -36.77 16.73 4.14
C ALA A 968 -35.64 17.52 4.84
N VAL A 969 -35.91 18.23 5.95
CA VAL A 969 -34.85 18.85 6.77
C VAL A 969 -34.70 18.06 8.08
N ILE A 970 -33.46 17.88 8.50
CA ILE A 970 -33.18 17.19 9.77
C ILE A 970 -33.56 18.09 10.95
N ALA A 971 -34.54 17.68 11.74
CA ALA A 971 -34.93 18.35 12.98
C ALA A 971 -34.12 17.86 14.19
N ALA A 972 -33.80 16.56 14.24
CA ALA A 972 -32.95 15.99 15.29
C ALA A 972 -32.19 14.76 14.77
N VAL A 973 -30.96 14.57 15.26
CA VAL A 973 -30.14 13.38 14.99
C VAL A 973 -30.09 12.54 16.26
N GLY A 974 -30.64 11.32 16.19
CA GLY A 974 -30.61 10.33 17.25
C GLY A 974 -29.50 9.29 17.06
N THR A 975 -29.78 8.03 17.37
CA THR A 975 -28.85 6.90 17.28
C THR A 975 -29.19 5.98 16.09
N ALA A 976 -28.20 5.25 15.60
CA ALA A 976 -28.33 4.40 14.41
C ALA A 976 -28.88 3.01 14.74
N GLY A 977 -29.13 2.22 13.69
CA GLY A 977 -29.48 0.81 13.79
C GLY A 977 -30.99 0.55 13.75
N ALA A 978 -31.37 -0.46 12.97
CA ALA A 978 -32.66 -1.13 13.08
C ALA A 978 -32.51 -2.57 12.62
N THR A 979 -33.22 -3.46 13.30
CA THR A 979 -33.22 -4.90 13.04
C THR A 979 -34.52 -5.49 13.56
N THR A 980 -34.70 -6.79 13.39
CA THR A 980 -35.79 -7.55 14.00
C THR A 980 -35.27 -8.59 14.97
N VAL A 981 -36.08 -8.90 15.99
CA VAL A 981 -35.86 -10.01 16.92
C VAL A 981 -35.92 -11.33 16.14
N ARG A 982 -34.84 -12.09 16.17
CA ARG A 982 -34.72 -13.36 15.43
C ARG A 982 -35.40 -14.51 16.16
N THR A 983 -35.40 -14.46 17.50
CA THR A 983 -35.98 -15.45 18.40
C THR A 983 -36.68 -14.73 19.54
N ALA A 984 -37.93 -15.13 19.83
CA ALA A 984 -38.72 -14.48 20.88
C ALA A 984 -37.94 -14.39 22.20
N THR A 985 -37.98 -13.21 22.80
CA THR A 985 -37.21 -12.88 24.00
C THR A 985 -38.17 -12.72 25.17
N ALA A 986 -37.93 -13.42 26.28
CA ALA A 986 -38.81 -13.37 27.44
C ALA A 986 -38.57 -12.11 28.29
N ALA A 987 -39.58 -11.71 29.08
CA ALA A 987 -39.38 -10.75 30.15
C ALA A 987 -38.31 -11.27 31.13
N GLY A 988 -37.41 -10.39 31.58
CA GLY A 988 -36.24 -10.70 32.41
C GLY A 988 -34.97 -11.01 31.62
N ALA A 989 -35.03 -11.13 30.29
CA ALA A 989 -33.85 -11.37 29.47
C ALA A 989 -32.98 -10.11 29.32
N THR A 990 -31.66 -10.28 29.20
CA THR A 990 -30.69 -9.20 28.92
C THR A 990 -30.03 -9.33 27.55
N VAL A 991 -30.29 -10.41 26.82
CA VAL A 991 -29.74 -10.65 25.47
C VAL A 991 -30.90 -10.79 24.50
N ILE A 992 -30.87 -9.98 23.45
CA ILE A 992 -31.86 -9.97 22.37
C ILE A 992 -31.20 -10.60 21.14
N PRO A 993 -31.59 -11.81 20.72
CA PRO A 993 -31.14 -12.38 19.45
C PRO A 993 -31.75 -11.58 18.30
N VAL A 994 -30.91 -11.02 17.43
CA VAL A 994 -31.35 -10.13 16.34
C VAL A 994 -30.91 -10.67 14.99
N ALA A 995 -31.56 -10.20 13.91
CA ALA A 995 -31.12 -10.48 12.54
C ALA A 995 -29.77 -9.83 12.21
N SER A 996 -29.52 -8.62 12.73
CA SER A 996 -28.24 -7.91 12.63
C SER A 996 -28.03 -7.03 13.86
N ALA A 997 -26.79 -6.97 14.37
CA ALA A 997 -26.39 -6.04 15.43
C ALA A 997 -25.63 -4.82 14.88
N MET A 998 -25.61 -4.64 13.54
CA MET A 998 -24.92 -3.53 12.90
C MET A 998 -25.58 -2.19 13.21
N GLY A 999 -24.78 -1.17 13.50
CA GLY A 999 -25.23 0.18 13.83
C GLY A 999 -25.48 0.42 15.33
N PHE A 1000 -25.61 -0.65 16.14
CA PHE A 1000 -25.82 -0.53 17.57
C PHE A 1000 -24.50 -0.35 18.35
N ARG A 1001 -24.51 0.48 19.40
CA ARG A 1001 -23.32 0.85 20.19
C ARG A 1001 -23.59 0.80 21.70
N PRO A 1002 -22.63 0.33 22.51
CA PRO A 1002 -22.71 0.43 23.96
C PRO A 1002 -23.07 1.84 24.45
N GLY A 1003 -23.97 1.93 25.42
CA GLY A 1003 -24.45 3.16 26.04
C GLY A 1003 -25.65 3.82 25.35
N GLU A 1004 -26.06 3.37 24.17
CA GLU A 1004 -27.18 3.97 23.46
C GLU A 1004 -28.54 3.42 23.92
N THR A 1005 -29.59 4.25 23.85
CA THR A 1005 -30.96 3.82 24.09
C THR A 1005 -31.60 3.32 22.80
N ILE A 1006 -32.15 2.11 22.84
CA ILE A 1006 -32.93 1.47 21.77
C ILE A 1006 -34.40 1.35 22.17
N SER A 1007 -35.29 1.33 21.17
CA SER A 1007 -36.68 0.92 21.31
C SER A 1007 -36.90 -0.47 20.76
N ILE A 1008 -37.71 -1.27 21.46
CA ILE A 1008 -38.08 -2.63 21.09
C ILE A 1008 -39.61 -2.66 20.96
N ASP A 1009 -40.10 -3.19 19.86
CA ASP A 1009 -41.53 -3.26 19.51
C ASP A 1009 -42.20 -1.87 19.38
N SER A 1010 -43.53 -1.85 19.26
CA SER A 1010 -44.34 -0.67 19.00
C SER A 1010 -45.63 -0.66 19.84
N GLY A 1011 -46.35 0.47 19.84
CA GLY A 1011 -47.63 0.60 20.56
C GLY A 1011 -47.53 0.24 22.05
N ALA A 1012 -48.48 -0.56 22.54
CA ALA A 1012 -48.54 -0.99 23.95
C ALA A 1012 -47.45 -2.01 24.35
N ALA A 1013 -46.82 -2.67 23.36
CA ALA A 1013 -45.71 -3.60 23.58
C ALA A 1013 -44.35 -2.88 23.63
N ARG A 1014 -44.30 -1.60 23.23
CA ARG A 1014 -43.06 -0.82 23.15
C ARG A 1014 -42.33 -0.77 24.49
N GLU A 1015 -41.04 -1.05 24.42
CA GLU A 1015 -40.10 -0.94 25.53
C GLU A 1015 -38.84 -0.19 25.09
N THR A 1016 -38.12 0.44 26.03
CA THR A 1016 -36.81 1.04 25.79
C THR A 1016 -35.74 0.39 26.65
N ALA A 1017 -34.56 0.17 26.10
CA ALA A 1017 -33.44 -0.41 26.82
C ALA A 1017 -32.11 0.27 26.44
N VAL A 1018 -31.10 0.19 27.29
CA VAL A 1018 -29.74 0.70 27.01
C VAL A 1018 -28.86 -0.45 26.57
N VAL A 1019 -28.13 -0.30 25.47
CA VAL A 1019 -27.21 -1.32 24.95
C VAL A 1019 -25.97 -1.40 25.85
N ALA A 1020 -25.66 -2.59 26.37
CA ALA A 1020 -24.40 -2.89 27.03
C ALA A 1020 -23.33 -3.32 26.02
N SER A 1021 -23.71 -4.13 25.04
CA SER A 1021 -22.84 -4.58 23.95
C SER A 1021 -23.64 -5.06 22.74
N ALA A 1022 -23.01 -5.07 21.57
CA ALA A 1022 -23.59 -5.55 20.32
C ALA A 1022 -22.61 -6.54 19.68
N ALA A 1023 -23.05 -7.77 19.45
CA ALA A 1023 -22.26 -8.81 18.81
C ALA A 1023 -22.73 -8.99 17.36
N VAL A 1024 -21.90 -8.59 16.40
CA VAL A 1024 -22.19 -8.72 14.96
C VAL A 1024 -21.92 -10.14 14.45
N PHE A 1025 -20.95 -10.83 15.05
CA PHE A 1025 -20.52 -12.18 14.68
C PHE A 1025 -20.36 -13.06 15.93
N GLY A 1026 -20.71 -14.35 15.82
CA GLY A 1026 -20.56 -15.34 16.88
C GLY A 1026 -21.25 -16.67 16.54
N ARG A 1027 -20.83 -17.79 17.16
CA ARG A 1027 -21.41 -19.13 16.93
C ARG A 1027 -22.93 -19.21 17.20
N ALA A 1028 -23.49 -18.27 17.97
CA ALA A 1028 -24.92 -18.19 18.29
C ALA A 1028 -25.73 -17.22 17.40
N GLY A 1029 -25.08 -16.54 16.43
CA GLY A 1029 -25.67 -15.47 15.61
C GLY A 1029 -25.59 -14.09 16.27
N ALA A 1030 -26.05 -13.05 15.57
CA ALA A 1030 -26.00 -11.67 16.05
C ALA A 1030 -26.92 -11.42 17.26
N SER A 1031 -26.46 -10.60 18.21
CA SER A 1031 -27.22 -10.27 19.42
C SER A 1031 -26.93 -8.86 19.92
N VAL A 1032 -27.93 -8.24 20.56
CA VAL A 1032 -27.78 -7.00 21.33
C VAL A 1032 -27.98 -7.34 22.80
N THR A 1033 -26.98 -7.07 23.63
CA THR A 1033 -27.05 -7.21 25.08
C THR A 1033 -27.42 -5.86 25.68
N VAL A 1034 -28.41 -5.85 26.58
CA VAL A 1034 -28.90 -4.64 27.26
C VAL A 1034 -28.45 -4.60 28.72
N SER A 1035 -28.25 -3.39 29.24
CA SER A 1035 -27.70 -3.14 30.58
C SER A 1035 -28.66 -3.49 31.73
N ALA A 1036 -29.96 -3.63 31.44
CA ALA A 1036 -30.98 -4.01 32.40
C ALA A 1036 -31.92 -5.07 31.80
N PRO A 1037 -32.45 -6.00 32.61
CA PRO A 1037 -33.44 -6.98 32.14
C PRO A 1037 -34.67 -6.33 31.51
N LEU A 1038 -35.18 -6.91 30.42
CA LEU A 1038 -36.39 -6.45 29.75
C LEU A 1038 -37.62 -6.66 30.65
N ALA A 1039 -38.49 -5.67 30.77
CA ALA A 1039 -39.74 -5.73 31.50
C ALA A 1039 -40.82 -6.52 30.73
N ARG A 1040 -40.69 -6.65 29.40
CA ARG A 1040 -41.68 -7.30 28.53
C ARG A 1040 -41.06 -8.45 27.73
N ALA A 1041 -41.91 -9.38 27.31
CA ALA A 1041 -41.55 -10.34 26.29
C ALA A 1041 -41.76 -9.71 24.90
N HIS A 1042 -40.88 -10.06 23.96
CA HIS A 1042 -40.87 -9.54 22.59
C HIS A 1042 -40.82 -10.69 21.59
N GLU A 1043 -41.78 -10.73 20.68
CA GLU A 1043 -41.93 -11.84 19.73
C GLU A 1043 -40.92 -11.81 18.58
N ARG A 1044 -40.75 -12.95 17.91
CA ARG A 1044 -39.94 -13.01 16.68
C ARG A 1044 -40.53 -12.04 15.64
N GLY A 1045 -39.67 -11.23 15.04
CA GLY A 1045 -40.04 -10.21 14.07
C GLY A 1045 -40.27 -8.82 14.68
N ALA A 1046 -40.35 -8.70 16.02
CA ALA A 1046 -40.45 -7.40 16.68
C ALA A 1046 -39.25 -6.51 16.31
N GLN A 1047 -39.51 -5.25 16.00
CA GLN A 1047 -38.46 -4.32 15.58
C GLN A 1047 -37.63 -3.85 16.78
N VAL A 1048 -36.31 -3.87 16.64
CA VAL A 1048 -35.36 -3.25 17.57
C VAL A 1048 -34.70 -2.09 16.82
N SER A 1049 -34.68 -0.88 17.37
CA SER A 1049 -34.15 0.29 16.65
C SER A 1049 -33.55 1.34 17.57
N GLY A 1050 -32.52 2.02 17.07
CA GLY A 1050 -32.08 3.30 17.61
C GLY A 1050 -33.13 4.40 17.41
N SER A 1051 -32.85 5.58 17.96
CA SER A 1051 -33.79 6.72 17.89
C SER A 1051 -33.90 7.33 16.48
N GLY A 1052 -32.98 7.06 15.56
CA GLY A 1052 -33.06 7.43 14.15
C GLY A 1052 -32.83 8.92 13.88
N ILE A 1053 -33.21 9.38 12.69
CA ILE A 1053 -33.18 10.80 12.31
C ILE A 1053 -34.62 11.32 12.28
N THR A 1054 -34.89 12.39 13.03
CA THR A 1054 -36.20 13.07 13.02
C THR A 1054 -36.18 14.18 11.98
N LEU A 1055 -37.24 14.24 11.18
CA LEU A 1055 -37.48 15.19 10.10
C LEU A 1055 -38.41 16.30 10.58
N ASP A 1056 -38.25 17.50 10.02
CA ASP A 1056 -39.09 18.66 10.32
C ASP A 1056 -40.52 18.55 9.77
N ALA A 1057 -40.69 17.75 8.72
CA ALA A 1057 -41.96 17.39 8.12
C ALA A 1057 -42.07 15.86 7.92
N ALA A 1058 -43.30 15.37 7.89
CA ALA A 1058 -43.58 13.96 7.60
C ALA A 1058 -43.31 13.62 6.12
N LEU A 1059 -42.87 12.40 5.86
CA LEU A 1059 -42.68 11.86 4.51
C LEU A 1059 -44.01 11.80 3.76
N MET A 1060 -43.99 12.21 2.50
CA MET A 1060 -45.10 12.12 1.55
C MET A 1060 -45.15 10.75 0.88
N LYS A 1061 -44.02 10.03 0.79
CA LYS A 1061 -43.91 8.73 0.12
C LYS A 1061 -43.40 7.65 1.08
N PRO A 1062 -43.80 6.38 0.90
CA PRO A 1062 -43.16 5.27 1.59
C PRO A 1062 -41.78 4.98 0.98
N HIS A 1063 -40.84 4.53 1.81
CA HIS A 1063 -39.48 4.16 1.43
C HIS A 1063 -39.11 2.81 2.05
N ALA A 1064 -38.59 1.87 1.25
CA ALA A 1064 -38.25 0.53 1.72
C ALA A 1064 -36.98 0.51 2.60
N ALA A 1065 -36.78 -0.57 3.37
CA ALA A 1065 -35.48 -0.82 3.99
C ALA A 1065 -34.40 -0.97 2.90
N GLY A 1066 -33.22 -0.41 3.16
CA GLY A 1066 -32.15 -0.27 2.17
C GLY A 1066 -32.28 0.98 1.30
N THR A 1067 -33.41 1.71 1.34
CA THR A 1067 -33.53 2.99 0.61
C THR A 1067 -32.46 3.97 1.06
N GLN A 1068 -31.99 4.74 0.10
CA GLN A 1068 -30.80 5.55 0.16
C GLN A 1068 -31.08 6.88 0.84
N VAL A 1069 -30.16 7.37 1.68
CA VAL A 1069 -30.32 8.65 2.40
C VAL A 1069 -29.02 9.43 2.33
N GLY A 1070 -29.06 10.72 1.98
CA GLY A 1070 -27.86 11.57 1.95
C GLY A 1070 -28.17 13.06 2.05
N VAL A 1071 -27.19 13.86 2.46
CA VAL A 1071 -27.29 15.33 2.51
C VAL A 1071 -26.35 15.97 1.49
N ASP A 1072 -26.61 17.23 1.12
CA ASP A 1072 -25.71 18.02 0.27
C ASP A 1072 -25.25 17.26 -1.01
N ILE A 1073 -26.22 16.64 -1.70
CA ILE A 1073 -26.00 15.78 -2.87
C ILE A 1073 -25.05 16.42 -3.91
N PRO A 1074 -24.28 15.60 -4.67
CA PRO A 1074 -23.33 16.07 -5.67
C PRO A 1074 -23.94 17.11 -6.63
N THR A 1075 -23.21 18.19 -6.91
CA THR A 1075 -23.69 19.29 -7.77
C THR A 1075 -22.76 19.52 -8.95
N PRO A 1076 -22.63 18.56 -9.89
CA PRO A 1076 -21.73 18.69 -11.03
C PRO A 1076 -22.06 19.94 -11.85
N GLY A 1077 -21.03 20.73 -12.16
CA GLY A 1077 -21.10 22.03 -12.83
C GLY A 1077 -21.39 23.21 -11.91
N ALA A 1078 -21.41 23.03 -10.59
CA ALA A 1078 -21.76 24.07 -9.62
C ALA A 1078 -20.97 23.94 -8.30
N PRO A 1079 -20.87 25.01 -7.48
CA PRO A 1079 -20.13 24.96 -6.22
C PRO A 1079 -20.60 23.85 -5.27
N ASN A 1080 -19.64 23.09 -4.72
CA ASN A 1080 -19.88 22.04 -3.74
C ASN A 1080 -20.59 22.59 -2.50
N LYS A 1081 -21.60 21.85 -2.02
CA LYS A 1081 -22.40 22.23 -0.83
C LYS A 1081 -21.92 21.59 0.46
N TYR A 1082 -20.73 20.99 0.44
CA TYR A 1082 -20.25 20.20 1.56
C TYR A 1082 -19.99 21.11 2.75
N SER A 1083 -19.95 20.58 3.96
CA SER A 1083 -19.56 21.35 5.15
C SER A 1083 -18.98 20.44 6.21
N ARG A 1084 -18.05 20.94 7.03
CA ARG A 1084 -17.59 20.24 8.23
C ARG A 1084 -18.63 20.43 9.34
N ALA A 1085 -18.84 19.41 10.17
CA ALA A 1085 -19.70 19.53 11.34
C ALA A 1085 -19.20 20.68 12.24
N GLY A 1086 -20.08 21.63 12.57
CA GLY A 1086 -19.77 22.81 13.40
C GLY A 1086 -19.30 24.07 12.66
N SER A 1087 -19.25 24.07 11.32
CA SER A 1087 -18.87 25.24 10.52
C SER A 1087 -20.05 25.94 9.81
N ARG A 1088 -21.28 25.72 10.27
CA ARG A 1088 -22.49 26.43 9.81
C ARG A 1088 -23.13 27.17 10.97
#